data_AF-A0A7V9E6N2-F1
#
_entry.id   AF-A0A7V9E6N2-F1
#
_cell.length_a   1.000
_cell.length_b   1.000
_cell.length_c   1.000
_cell.angle_alpha   90.00
_cell.angle_beta   90.00
_cell.angle_gamma   90.00
#
_symmetry.space_group_name_H-M   'P 1'
#
loop_
_entity.id
_entity.type
_entity.pdbx_description
1 polymer ?
#
loop_
_entity_poly.entity_id
_entity_poly.type
_entity_poly.pdbx_seq_one_letter_code
_entity_poly.pdbx_strand_id
1 'polypeptide(L)'
;MSTPLAVVDLDLAGTPFDIGYEMVCRRVPPGHGLRLVLWHRDVPLGDVELSEAGWPVTPARLRQLVAQATAGAVGQALFGSGFDPTLPELRASRAAAQPPPASVLARLHDPLGSLASAATGQRAEPFPPTVSVVICTRDRPRQLERALVAVRALSPAPAEVLVIDNAPRSAASRDVVTRQFSEFRYVEEPRAGLSAARNTGVREASGDIIAFTDDDAEVRPTWVARLQDGFTAPDVMAVTGLVLPAAIETVGQIAFETHLGGFGRGFRTQEFDLAFFRGMRSRGVPVWRIGAGANMAIRRSAFELVGEFDERLGAGAAGCSEDSELWYRLLAEGFRCRYEPAAVVIHHHRADLASVNEQAHAYQRGHVAALFLQFAHYGDGGNLRRALVYMPRFYAGRLIAAAFTLDPIVAAEIRGYLAGLARGSLGLRARQAAVGGRRAARGWFLRRNPFPHPYTEGFYFRDKMRAIHRVSPPGPLRRILEVGGGGSGLTALLYPGADVFTVDLDASLARLENPAGPSRFVCADATRLPFRDGSFDAVTFFDVLEHIADDETAVREAQRVLTPGGAMLVTSPNEHWRFPYHRVFRRICPSDAEVMADWGHVRRGYADSDLDGLVGRPALRRASFINPLTVVNHDVAFSRLPGRLKRVLLAALSPVTWLAYAVHRPGWRGTETATAWRSAPPDVVPAPTVAQTARERSTPVGSGGG
;
A
#
# COMPACT_ATOMS: atom_id res chain seq x y z
N MET A 1 10.66 2.88 -40.81
CA MET A 1 11.38 3.00 -39.52
C MET A 1 11.47 4.48 -39.20
N SER A 2 11.17 4.88 -37.98
CA SER A 2 11.29 6.28 -37.56
C SER A 2 12.76 6.72 -37.64
N THR A 3 13.02 7.95 -38.06
CA THR A 3 14.37 8.52 -38.17
C THR A 3 15.03 8.65 -36.78
N PRO A 4 16.33 8.35 -36.63
CA PRO A 4 17.09 8.68 -35.43
C PRO A 4 16.90 10.15 -35.01
N LEU A 5 16.81 10.43 -33.71
CA LEU A 5 16.65 11.78 -33.18
C LEU A 5 17.84 12.14 -32.31
N ALA A 6 18.52 13.23 -32.65
CA ALA A 6 19.45 13.88 -31.73
C ALA A 6 18.64 14.55 -30.60
N VAL A 7 19.00 14.32 -29.34
CA VAL A 7 18.36 14.99 -28.19
C VAL A 7 19.18 16.22 -27.84
N VAL A 8 18.56 17.40 -27.84
CA VAL A 8 19.24 18.67 -27.59
C VAL A 8 18.47 19.51 -26.58
N ASP A 9 19.14 19.91 -25.51
CA ASP A 9 18.61 20.83 -24.52
C ASP A 9 18.68 22.29 -25.02
N LEU A 10 17.57 23.02 -24.89
CA LEU A 10 17.46 24.45 -25.20
C LEU A 10 16.96 25.22 -23.97
N ASP A 11 17.82 26.07 -23.39
CA ASP A 11 17.44 26.95 -22.29
C ASP A 11 16.89 28.30 -22.81
N LEU A 12 15.65 28.58 -22.45
CA LEU A 12 14.92 29.79 -22.82
C LEU A 12 15.29 31.01 -21.96
N ALA A 13 16.04 30.84 -20.86
CA ALA A 13 16.44 31.94 -19.98
C ALA A 13 17.63 32.77 -20.51
N GLY A 14 18.53 32.15 -21.28
CA GLY A 14 19.82 32.74 -21.68
C GLY A 14 19.93 33.12 -23.17
N THR A 15 18.91 32.84 -23.98
CA THR A 15 19.02 32.93 -25.44
C THR A 15 17.98 33.92 -25.98
N PRO A 16 18.36 35.05 -26.61
CA PRO A 16 17.45 35.75 -27.50
C PRO A 16 16.96 34.74 -28.53
N PHE A 17 15.64 34.65 -28.75
CA PHE A 17 15.03 33.60 -29.58
C PHE A 17 15.67 33.46 -30.98
N ASP A 18 16.29 34.53 -31.49
CA ASP A 18 16.97 34.57 -32.78
C ASP A 18 18.38 33.95 -32.78
N ILE A 19 19.05 33.78 -31.63
CA ILE A 19 20.37 33.09 -31.52
C ILE A 19 20.22 31.57 -31.36
N GLY A 20 19.07 31.11 -30.84
CA GLY A 20 18.77 29.68 -30.67
C GLY A 20 18.61 28.93 -32.00
N TYR A 21 18.15 29.60 -33.05
CA TYR A 21 17.92 28.98 -34.35
C TYR A 21 19.21 28.49 -35.02
N GLU A 22 20.26 29.32 -35.08
CA GLU A 22 21.55 28.91 -35.66
C GLU A 22 22.22 27.79 -34.85
N MET A 23 22.12 27.85 -33.51
CA MET A 23 22.65 26.80 -32.64
C MET A 23 21.94 25.46 -32.85
N VAL A 24 20.62 25.50 -32.99
CA VAL A 24 19.79 24.33 -33.30
C VAL A 24 20.19 23.74 -34.66
N CYS A 25 20.42 24.57 -35.69
CA CYS A 25 20.87 24.13 -37.01
C CYS A 25 22.25 23.47 -37.01
N ARG A 26 23.19 23.90 -36.16
CA ARG A 26 24.56 23.37 -36.10
C ARG A 26 24.69 22.04 -35.34
N ARG A 27 23.69 21.65 -34.57
CA ARG A 27 23.74 20.47 -33.68
C ARG A 27 23.09 19.21 -34.28
N VAL A 28 22.57 19.27 -35.50
CA VAL A 28 21.89 18.11 -36.15
C VAL A 28 22.88 17.34 -37.03
N PRO A 29 23.19 16.08 -36.72
CA PRO A 29 23.94 15.22 -37.61
C PRO A 29 23.16 14.95 -38.91
N PRO A 30 23.81 14.77 -40.07
CA PRO A 30 23.13 14.34 -41.29
C PRO A 30 22.32 13.05 -41.09
N GLY A 31 21.11 12.97 -41.64
CA GLY A 31 20.23 11.79 -41.53
C GLY A 31 19.51 11.62 -40.18
N HIS A 32 19.53 12.64 -39.31
CA HIS A 32 18.82 12.64 -38.03
C HIS A 32 17.70 13.69 -38.02
N GLY A 33 16.59 13.36 -37.36
CA GLY A 33 15.67 14.37 -36.82
C GLY A 33 16.19 14.92 -35.49
N LEU A 34 15.42 15.80 -34.87
CA LEU A 34 15.81 16.51 -33.66
C LEU A 34 14.69 16.44 -32.61
N ARG A 35 15.02 16.09 -31.38
CA ARG A 35 14.16 16.26 -30.20
C ARG A 35 14.74 17.37 -29.33
N LEU A 36 14.07 18.52 -29.33
CA LEU A 36 14.43 19.67 -28.49
C LEU A 36 13.73 19.54 -27.15
N VAL A 37 14.49 19.43 -26.06
CA VAL A 37 13.94 19.55 -24.70
C VAL A 37 14.07 21.01 -24.27
N LEU A 38 12.96 21.62 -23.86
CA LEU A 38 12.85 23.03 -23.59
C LEU A 38 12.95 23.28 -22.08
N TRP A 39 13.86 24.15 -21.69
CA TRP A 39 14.18 24.43 -20.29
C TRP A 39 14.04 25.91 -19.97
N HIS A 40 13.86 26.21 -18.68
CA HIS A 40 14.09 27.54 -18.14
C HIS A 40 14.78 27.41 -16.78
N ARG A 41 16.05 27.79 -16.67
CA ARG A 41 16.84 27.78 -15.40
C ARG A 41 16.72 26.44 -14.62
N ASP A 42 16.77 25.29 -15.31
CA ASP A 42 16.58 23.91 -14.79
C ASP A 42 15.15 23.37 -14.62
N VAL A 43 14.12 24.11 -15.01
CA VAL A 43 12.74 23.58 -15.06
C VAL A 43 12.43 23.10 -16.48
N PRO A 44 12.05 21.83 -16.69
CA PRO A 44 11.66 21.35 -18.00
C PRO A 44 10.24 21.82 -18.32
N LEU A 45 10.05 22.44 -19.48
CA LEU A 45 8.80 23.09 -19.88
C LEU A 45 8.05 22.34 -20.99
N GLY A 46 8.75 21.56 -21.79
CA GLY A 46 8.17 20.88 -22.95
C GLY A 46 9.25 20.22 -23.80
N ASP A 47 8.83 19.51 -24.84
CA ASP A 47 9.70 19.05 -25.91
C ASP A 47 9.07 19.24 -27.29
N VAL A 48 9.92 19.34 -28.31
CA VAL A 48 9.53 19.46 -29.72
C VAL A 48 10.30 18.43 -30.52
N GLU A 49 9.59 17.60 -31.27
CA GLU A 49 10.18 16.68 -32.23
C GLU A 49 10.09 17.28 -33.64
N LEU A 50 11.23 17.33 -34.34
CA LEU A 50 11.37 17.78 -35.71
C LEU A 50 11.94 16.63 -36.54
N SER A 51 11.13 16.08 -37.45
CA SER A 51 11.62 15.07 -38.41
C SER A 51 12.61 15.68 -39.40
N GLU A 52 13.49 14.87 -39.98
CA GLU A 52 14.41 15.26 -41.05
C GLU A 52 13.69 15.95 -42.23
N ALA A 53 12.52 15.44 -42.66
CA ALA A 53 11.73 16.03 -43.74
C ALA A 53 11.17 17.44 -43.43
N GLY A 54 11.22 17.86 -42.16
CA GLY A 54 10.76 19.17 -41.70
C GLY A 54 11.84 20.25 -41.70
N TRP A 55 13.03 19.93 -42.21
CA TRP A 55 14.19 20.82 -42.23
C TRP A 55 14.38 21.55 -43.57
N PRO A 56 14.80 22.83 -43.55
CA PRO A 56 15.01 23.69 -42.40
C PRO A 56 13.69 24.25 -41.84
N VAL A 57 13.54 24.26 -40.51
CA VAL A 57 12.38 24.88 -39.85
C VAL A 57 12.53 26.40 -39.89
N THR A 58 11.51 27.18 -40.24
CA THR A 58 11.66 28.65 -40.17
C THR A 58 11.70 29.14 -38.72
N PRO A 59 12.39 30.25 -38.39
CA PRO A 59 12.39 30.81 -37.02
C PRO A 59 10.98 31.08 -36.49
N ALA A 60 10.06 31.52 -37.35
CA ALA A 60 8.65 31.73 -37.00
C ALA A 60 7.94 30.41 -36.63
N ARG A 61 8.17 29.33 -37.39
CA ARG A 61 7.61 28.02 -37.10
C ARG A 61 8.21 27.43 -35.82
N LEU A 62 9.51 27.58 -35.60
CA LEU A 62 10.18 27.14 -34.37
C LEU A 62 9.62 27.87 -33.15
N ARG A 63 9.44 29.20 -33.23
CA ARG A 63 8.76 30.00 -32.19
C ARG A 63 7.37 29.47 -31.88
N GLN A 64 6.57 29.19 -32.91
CA GLN A 64 5.24 28.63 -32.73
C GLN A 64 5.31 27.30 -31.98
N LEU A 65 6.13 26.34 -32.45
CA LEU A 65 6.27 25.01 -31.85
C LEU A 65 6.73 25.08 -30.39
N VAL A 66 7.73 25.91 -30.07
CA VAL A 66 8.19 26.14 -28.69
C VAL A 66 7.07 26.71 -27.83
N ALA A 67 6.30 27.67 -28.35
CA ALA A 67 5.16 28.23 -27.62
C ALA A 67 4.08 27.16 -27.35
N GLN A 68 3.76 26.29 -28.32
CA GLN A 68 2.75 25.22 -28.10
C GLN A 68 3.25 24.20 -27.07
N ALA A 69 4.52 23.78 -27.18
CA ALA A 69 5.11 22.78 -26.31
C ALA A 69 5.23 23.25 -24.85
N THR A 70 5.52 24.54 -24.63
CA THR A 70 5.69 25.09 -23.27
C THR A 70 4.39 25.59 -22.65
N ALA A 71 3.36 25.88 -23.43
CA ALA A 71 2.11 26.47 -22.94
C ALA A 71 1.46 25.68 -21.80
N GLY A 72 1.53 24.34 -21.84
CA GLY A 72 0.94 23.48 -20.80
C GLY A 72 1.61 23.63 -19.44
N ALA A 73 2.95 23.56 -19.40
CA ALA A 73 3.72 23.68 -18.17
C ALA A 73 3.69 25.11 -17.64
N VAL A 74 3.88 26.10 -18.52
CA VAL A 74 3.83 27.52 -18.17
C VAL A 74 2.46 27.90 -17.64
N GLY A 75 1.41 27.48 -18.34
CA GLY A 75 0.04 27.76 -17.94
C GLY A 75 -0.32 27.10 -16.61
N GLN A 76 0.08 25.85 -16.39
CA GLN A 76 -0.17 25.18 -15.11
C GLN A 76 0.52 25.90 -13.95
N ALA A 77 1.76 26.35 -14.13
CA ALA A 77 2.49 27.04 -13.07
C ALA A 77 1.88 28.42 -12.73
N LEU A 78 1.38 29.15 -13.72
CA LEU A 78 0.81 30.48 -13.52
C LEU A 78 -0.64 30.46 -13.04
N PHE A 79 -1.44 29.55 -13.59
CA PHE A 79 -2.90 29.52 -13.44
C PHE A 79 -3.41 28.31 -12.64
N GLY A 80 -2.53 27.38 -12.25
CA GLY A 80 -2.92 26.12 -11.64
C GLY A 80 -3.52 25.13 -12.66
N SER A 81 -4.30 24.16 -12.19
CA SER A 81 -4.92 23.13 -13.04
C SER A 81 -6.03 23.63 -13.98
N GLY A 82 -6.40 24.91 -13.91
CA GLY A 82 -7.51 25.50 -14.67
C GLY A 82 -7.16 25.96 -16.10
N PHE A 83 -5.92 25.80 -16.54
CA PHE A 83 -5.48 26.21 -17.88
C PHE A 83 -5.19 24.99 -18.77
N ASP A 84 -6.03 24.80 -19.79
CA ASP A 84 -5.82 23.81 -20.86
C ASP A 84 -5.55 24.56 -22.18
N PRO A 85 -4.28 24.63 -22.64
CA PRO A 85 -3.91 25.43 -23.80
C PRO A 85 -4.28 24.70 -25.09
N THR A 86 -5.55 24.75 -25.46
CA THR A 86 -5.86 24.66 -26.89
C THR A 86 -5.61 26.04 -27.49
N LEU A 87 -4.55 26.16 -28.31
CA LEU A 87 -4.28 27.37 -29.07
C LEU A 87 -5.48 27.70 -30.00
N PRO A 88 -5.73 28.98 -30.31
CA PRO A 88 -7.04 29.49 -30.76
C PRO A 88 -7.59 29.01 -32.13
N GLU A 89 -6.94 28.09 -32.84
CA GLU A 89 -7.38 27.73 -34.19
C GLU A 89 -8.25 26.46 -34.28
N LEU A 90 -8.44 25.69 -33.21
CA LEU A 90 -9.22 24.45 -33.26
C LEU A 90 -10.29 24.32 -32.16
N ARG A 91 -11.41 24.97 -32.47
CA ARG A 91 -12.82 24.55 -32.31
C ARG A 91 -13.36 24.20 -30.91
N ALA A 92 -14.14 25.14 -30.41
CA ALA A 92 -15.58 24.96 -30.16
C ALA A 92 -15.98 23.61 -29.55
N SER A 93 -15.85 23.52 -28.22
CA SER A 93 -16.74 22.80 -27.28
C SER A 93 -15.94 22.07 -26.19
N ARG A 94 -15.72 22.71 -25.04
CA ARG A 94 -16.42 22.36 -23.79
C ARG A 94 -15.87 23.08 -22.55
N ALA A 95 -16.83 23.44 -21.70
CA ALA A 95 -16.77 23.76 -20.28
C ALA A 95 -15.96 25.01 -19.90
N ALA A 96 -16.71 26.06 -19.55
CA ALA A 96 -16.23 27.31 -19.00
C ALA A 96 -15.29 27.08 -17.80
N ALA A 97 -13.98 27.19 -18.03
CA ALA A 97 -13.04 27.53 -16.98
C ALA A 97 -13.35 28.97 -16.52
N GLN A 98 -13.51 29.19 -15.22
CA GLN A 98 -13.64 30.55 -14.69
C GLN A 98 -12.41 31.37 -15.09
N PRO A 99 -12.56 32.65 -15.46
CA PRO A 99 -11.43 33.50 -15.80
C PRO A 99 -10.46 33.58 -14.61
N PRO A 100 -9.14 33.55 -14.85
CA PRO A 100 -8.16 33.64 -13.77
C PRO A 100 -8.31 34.96 -13.01
N PRO A 101 -8.16 34.96 -11.67
CA PRO A 101 -8.31 36.17 -10.86
C PRO A 101 -7.26 37.24 -11.22
N ALA A 102 -7.58 38.51 -11.00
CA ALA A 102 -6.73 39.65 -11.39
C ALA A 102 -5.29 39.59 -10.82
N SER A 103 -5.12 39.03 -9.62
CA SER A 103 -3.80 38.79 -9.01
C SER A 103 -2.93 37.79 -9.78
N VAL A 104 -3.55 36.85 -10.50
CA VAL A 104 -2.86 35.93 -11.40
C VAL A 104 -2.49 36.64 -12.71
N LEU A 105 -3.40 37.46 -13.26
CA LEU A 105 -3.13 38.25 -14.46
C LEU A 105 -1.97 39.24 -14.27
N ALA A 106 -1.82 39.81 -13.07
CA ALA A 106 -0.69 40.68 -12.74
C ALA A 106 0.69 40.00 -12.84
N ARG A 107 0.75 38.66 -12.77
CA ARG A 107 1.98 37.87 -12.91
C ARG A 107 2.40 37.63 -14.38
N LEU A 108 1.60 38.08 -15.34
CA LEU A 108 1.88 37.91 -16.78
C LEU A 108 2.95 38.86 -17.33
N HIS A 109 3.43 39.83 -16.54
CA HIS A 109 4.51 40.71 -16.98
C HIS A 109 5.86 39.96 -17.11
N ASP A 110 6.05 38.88 -16.35
CA ASP A 110 7.19 37.97 -16.49
C ASP A 110 6.78 36.52 -16.11
N PRO A 111 6.13 35.80 -17.03
CA PRO A 111 5.61 34.46 -16.77
C PRO A 111 6.72 33.44 -16.53
N LEU A 112 7.87 33.57 -17.21
CA LEU A 112 9.01 32.66 -17.07
C LEU A 112 9.79 32.91 -15.77
N GLY A 113 9.98 34.17 -15.37
CA GLY A 113 10.55 34.49 -14.06
C GLY A 113 9.65 34.04 -12.91
N SER A 114 8.33 34.22 -13.04
CA SER A 114 7.33 33.76 -12.06
C SER A 114 7.34 32.23 -11.90
N LEU A 115 7.59 31.48 -12.98
CA LEU A 115 7.79 30.04 -12.98
C LEU A 115 9.01 29.62 -12.14
N ALA A 116 10.15 30.27 -12.32
CA ALA A 116 11.35 29.99 -11.54
C ALA A 116 11.12 30.26 -10.05
N SER A 117 10.39 31.33 -9.71
CA SER A 117 10.00 31.66 -8.34
C SER A 117 8.97 30.70 -7.75
N ALA A 118 7.98 30.25 -8.53
CA ALA A 118 6.98 29.26 -8.08
C ALA A 118 7.62 27.88 -7.88
N ALA A 119 8.51 27.47 -8.78
CA ALA A 119 9.27 26.23 -8.65
C ALA A 119 10.20 26.25 -7.43
N THR A 120 10.63 27.41 -6.95
CA THR A 120 11.50 27.54 -5.75
C THR A 120 10.73 27.86 -4.46
N GLY A 121 9.43 28.17 -4.56
CA GLY A 121 8.69 28.85 -3.50
C GLY A 121 7.38 28.17 -3.14
N GLN A 122 7.45 27.05 -2.41
CA GLN A 122 6.43 26.66 -1.41
C GLN A 122 6.93 25.45 -0.61
N ARG A 123 7.86 25.68 0.32
CA ARG A 123 8.14 24.68 1.37
C ARG A 123 6.99 24.72 2.37
N ALA A 124 6.15 23.70 2.37
CA ALA A 124 5.05 23.57 3.34
C ALA A 124 5.58 23.32 4.77
N GLU A 125 6.80 22.79 4.91
CA GLU A 125 7.38 22.38 6.18
C GLU A 125 8.62 23.24 6.54
N PRO A 126 8.78 23.69 7.81
CA PRO A 126 9.90 24.53 8.26
C PRO A 126 11.28 23.91 8.09
N PHE A 127 11.35 22.58 8.02
CA PHE A 127 12.55 21.79 7.77
C PHE A 127 12.28 20.79 6.65
N PRO A 128 13.01 20.84 5.51
CA PRO A 128 12.80 19.89 4.44
C PRO A 128 13.16 18.47 4.92
N PRO A 129 12.31 17.45 4.63
CA PRO A 129 12.54 16.08 5.06
C PRO A 129 13.87 15.53 4.53
N THR A 130 14.61 14.79 5.35
CA THR A 130 15.88 14.19 4.95
C THR A 130 15.68 13.12 3.85
N VAL A 131 16.64 12.99 2.93
CA VAL A 131 16.52 12.07 1.77
C VAL A 131 17.68 11.08 1.77
N SER A 132 17.38 9.79 1.76
CA SER A 132 18.33 8.72 1.42
C SER A 132 18.18 8.38 -0.06
N VAL A 133 19.26 8.41 -0.83
CA VAL A 133 19.26 7.96 -2.23
C VAL A 133 19.67 6.50 -2.27
N VAL A 134 18.90 5.66 -2.97
CA VAL A 134 19.14 4.23 -3.12
C VAL A 134 19.30 3.90 -4.60
N ILE A 135 20.42 3.25 -4.92
CA ILE A 135 20.72 2.74 -6.27
C ILE A 135 20.89 1.23 -6.16
N CYS A 136 20.06 0.49 -6.88
CA CYS A 136 20.20 -0.95 -6.98
C CYS A 136 20.98 -1.29 -8.25
N THR A 137 21.98 -2.15 -8.13
CA THR A 137 22.79 -2.59 -9.27
C THR A 137 22.98 -4.10 -9.28
N ARG A 138 23.28 -4.66 -10.45
CA ARG A 138 23.68 -6.06 -10.58
C ARG A 138 24.56 -6.26 -11.80
N ASP A 139 25.85 -6.55 -11.56
CA ASP A 139 26.85 -6.84 -12.59
C ASP A 139 26.96 -5.74 -13.69
N ARG A 140 26.81 -4.46 -13.30
CA ARG A 140 26.81 -3.30 -14.21
C ARG A 140 27.74 -2.17 -13.72
N PRO A 141 29.03 -2.44 -13.48
CA PRO A 141 29.94 -1.48 -12.85
C PRO A 141 30.09 -0.16 -13.63
N ARG A 142 30.07 -0.21 -14.97
CA ARG A 142 30.21 1.00 -15.81
C ARG A 142 28.98 1.90 -15.78
N GLN A 143 27.79 1.30 -15.80
CA GLN A 143 26.54 2.06 -15.68
C GLN A 143 26.46 2.69 -14.29
N LEU A 144 26.73 1.88 -13.25
CA LEU A 144 26.79 2.34 -11.86
C LEU A 144 27.74 3.53 -11.69
N GLU A 145 28.98 3.45 -12.19
CA GLU A 145 29.96 4.54 -12.13
C GLU A 145 29.38 5.86 -12.67
N ARG A 146 28.73 5.82 -13.84
CA ARG A 146 28.09 7.00 -14.43
C ARG A 146 26.95 7.54 -13.57
N ALA A 147 26.09 6.67 -13.04
CA ALA A 147 25.00 7.07 -12.15
C ALA A 147 25.54 7.72 -10.86
N LEU A 148 26.63 7.18 -10.29
CA LEU A 148 27.26 7.71 -9.08
C LEU A 148 27.94 9.08 -9.31
N VAL A 149 28.50 9.33 -10.49
CA VAL A 149 28.98 10.67 -10.87
C VAL A 149 27.83 11.69 -10.82
N ALA A 150 26.67 11.35 -11.39
CA ALA A 150 25.51 12.24 -11.37
C ALA A 150 24.97 12.46 -9.93
N VAL A 151 24.93 11.41 -9.11
CA VAL A 151 24.48 11.50 -7.71
C VAL A 151 25.44 12.32 -6.85
N ARG A 152 26.76 12.22 -7.06
CA ARG A 152 27.76 13.06 -6.38
C ARG A 152 27.58 14.55 -6.67
N ALA A 153 27.05 14.90 -7.85
CA ALA A 153 26.83 16.29 -8.27
C ALA A 153 25.51 16.91 -7.77
N LEU A 154 24.73 16.19 -6.93
CA LEU A 154 23.46 16.69 -6.40
C LEU A 154 23.64 17.89 -5.46
N SER A 155 22.77 18.88 -5.64
CA SER A 155 22.69 20.09 -4.83
C SER A 155 21.21 20.42 -4.53
N PRO A 156 20.75 20.34 -3.27
CA PRO A 156 21.52 19.93 -2.09
C PRO A 156 21.92 18.45 -2.15
N ALA A 157 23.01 18.12 -1.44
CA ALA A 157 23.42 16.74 -1.26
C ALA A 157 22.35 15.96 -0.45
N PRO A 158 22.12 14.68 -0.75
CA PRO A 158 21.26 13.83 0.08
C PRO A 158 21.89 13.57 1.45
N ALA A 159 21.07 13.13 2.41
CA ALA A 159 21.55 12.78 3.75
C ALA A 159 22.46 11.55 3.73
N GLU A 160 22.18 10.61 2.83
CA GLU A 160 23.04 9.46 2.56
C GLU A 160 22.78 8.91 1.14
N VAL A 161 23.74 8.14 0.64
CA VAL A 161 23.62 7.38 -0.61
C VAL A 161 23.96 5.91 -0.33
N LEU A 162 23.01 5.04 -0.67
CA LEU A 162 23.11 3.59 -0.53
C LEU A 162 23.23 2.94 -1.92
N VAL A 163 24.28 2.17 -2.13
CA VAL A 163 24.44 1.32 -3.32
C VAL A 163 24.17 -0.11 -2.91
N ILE A 164 23.04 -0.66 -3.37
CA ILE A 164 22.63 -2.03 -3.09
C ILE A 164 23.03 -2.92 -4.26
N ASP A 165 24.08 -3.71 -4.07
CA ASP A 165 24.56 -4.67 -5.07
C ASP A 165 23.81 -5.99 -4.92
N ASN A 166 23.04 -6.37 -5.94
CA ASN A 166 22.07 -7.45 -5.88
C ASN A 166 22.62 -8.77 -6.41
N ALA A 167 22.91 -9.70 -5.52
CA ALA A 167 23.47 -11.01 -5.80
C ALA A 167 24.64 -10.93 -6.82
N PRO A 168 25.69 -10.13 -6.50
CA PRO A 168 26.79 -9.89 -7.42
C PRO A 168 27.54 -11.17 -7.76
N ARG A 169 27.96 -11.31 -9.02
CA ARG A 169 28.81 -12.43 -9.45
C ARG A 169 30.31 -12.13 -9.35
N SER A 170 30.67 -10.88 -9.10
CA SER A 170 32.06 -10.43 -8.99
C SER A 170 32.17 -9.22 -8.07
N ALA A 171 33.40 -8.88 -7.65
CA ALA A 171 33.65 -7.71 -6.82
C ALA A 171 33.60 -6.37 -7.59
N ALA A 172 33.31 -6.36 -8.90
CA ALA A 172 33.49 -5.18 -9.76
C ALA A 172 32.65 -3.97 -9.31
N SER A 173 31.36 -4.14 -9.01
CA SER A 173 30.50 -3.05 -8.53
C SER A 173 30.95 -2.56 -7.14
N ARG A 174 31.34 -3.48 -6.26
CA ARG A 174 31.94 -3.14 -4.95
C ARG A 174 33.21 -2.31 -5.09
N ASP A 175 34.09 -2.68 -6.02
CA ASP A 175 35.33 -1.95 -6.28
C ASP A 175 35.08 -0.53 -6.79
N VAL A 176 34.06 -0.33 -7.65
CA VAL A 176 33.63 1.02 -8.08
C VAL A 176 33.28 1.86 -6.86
N VAL A 177 32.39 1.38 -5.98
CA VAL A 177 31.95 2.14 -4.82
C VAL A 177 33.09 2.36 -3.83
N THR A 178 33.76 1.29 -3.39
CA THR A 178 34.75 1.37 -2.31
C THR A 178 36.03 2.13 -2.68
N ARG A 179 36.42 2.15 -3.96
CA ARG A 179 37.66 2.82 -4.39
C ARG A 179 37.42 4.21 -4.95
N GLN A 180 36.30 4.46 -5.63
CA GLN A 180 36.05 5.74 -6.30
C GLN A 180 34.97 6.60 -5.63
N PHE A 181 34.06 5.98 -4.88
CA PHE A 181 32.90 6.62 -4.23
C PHE A 181 32.78 6.21 -2.76
N SER A 182 33.89 6.26 -2.02
CA SER A 182 33.99 5.77 -0.65
C SER A 182 33.13 6.55 0.35
N GLU A 183 32.64 7.73 -0.03
CA GLU A 183 31.64 8.47 0.73
C GLU A 183 30.23 7.86 0.64
N PHE A 184 29.97 6.96 -0.32
CA PHE A 184 28.71 6.25 -0.45
C PHE A 184 28.78 4.87 0.21
N ARG A 185 27.65 4.43 0.76
CA ARG A 185 27.59 3.17 1.50
C ARG A 185 27.22 2.02 0.57
N TYR A 186 28.14 1.07 0.44
CA TYR A 186 27.89 -0.19 -0.25
C TYR A 186 27.18 -1.19 0.67
N VAL A 187 26.13 -1.85 0.17
CA VAL A 187 25.43 -2.94 0.84
C VAL A 187 25.19 -4.06 -0.16
N GLU A 188 25.40 -5.30 0.26
CA GLU A 188 25.13 -6.49 -0.55
C GLU A 188 23.78 -7.10 -0.19
N GLU A 189 22.93 -7.36 -1.18
CA GLU A 189 21.73 -8.19 -1.03
C GLU A 189 22.00 -9.56 -1.66
N PRO A 190 22.07 -10.65 -0.87
CA PRO A 190 22.42 -11.97 -1.39
C PRO A 190 21.34 -12.61 -2.27
N ARG A 191 20.07 -12.19 -2.16
CA ARG A 191 18.94 -12.78 -2.90
C ARG A 191 18.69 -12.01 -4.20
N ALA A 192 18.78 -12.70 -5.32
CA ALA A 192 18.50 -12.13 -6.63
C ALA A 192 17.07 -11.58 -6.75
N GLY A 193 16.94 -10.36 -7.26
CA GLY A 193 15.66 -9.70 -7.53
C GLY A 193 15.71 -8.21 -7.18
N LEU A 194 15.24 -7.36 -8.08
CA LEU A 194 15.25 -5.89 -7.89
C LEU A 194 14.44 -5.47 -6.67
N SER A 195 13.28 -6.10 -6.44
CA SER A 195 12.46 -5.84 -5.26
C SER A 195 13.18 -6.22 -3.96
N ALA A 196 13.94 -7.31 -3.94
CA ALA A 196 14.74 -7.69 -2.76
C ALA A 196 15.83 -6.66 -2.48
N ALA A 197 16.51 -6.19 -3.53
CA ALA A 197 17.52 -5.12 -3.42
C ALA A 197 16.90 -3.81 -2.92
N ARG A 198 15.76 -3.39 -3.49
CA ARG A 198 15.04 -2.19 -3.02
C ARG A 198 14.58 -2.33 -1.57
N ASN A 199 14.09 -3.51 -1.16
CA ASN A 199 13.70 -3.78 0.22
C ASN A 199 14.87 -3.71 1.19
N THR A 200 16.05 -4.15 0.78
CA THR A 200 17.27 -3.96 1.56
C THR A 200 17.66 -2.48 1.64
N GLY A 201 17.56 -1.73 0.54
CA GLY A 201 17.66 -0.27 0.59
C GLY A 201 16.67 0.40 1.55
N VAL A 202 15.42 -0.07 1.59
CA VAL A 202 14.39 0.43 2.54
C VAL A 202 14.79 0.19 3.99
N ARG A 203 15.32 -0.99 4.32
CA ARG A 203 15.73 -1.35 5.68
C ARG A 203 16.97 -0.62 6.15
N GLU A 204 17.89 -0.32 5.23
CA GLU A 204 19.16 0.32 5.54
C GLU A 204 19.08 1.84 5.57
N ALA A 205 18.08 2.43 4.90
CA ALA A 205 17.91 3.88 4.80
C ALA A 205 17.39 4.51 6.10
N SER A 206 17.94 5.68 6.42
CA SER A 206 17.68 6.47 7.62
C SER A 206 17.02 7.83 7.37
N GLY A 207 16.82 8.21 6.09
CA GLY A 207 16.21 9.47 5.63
C GLY A 207 14.69 9.40 5.56
N ASP A 208 14.00 10.49 5.92
CA ASP A 208 12.52 10.57 6.01
C ASP A 208 11.83 10.18 4.70
N ILE A 209 12.53 10.44 3.59
CA ILE A 209 12.21 10.04 2.24
C ILE A 209 13.33 9.12 1.73
N ILE A 210 12.92 8.06 1.02
CA ILE A 210 13.81 7.16 0.31
C ILE A 210 13.59 7.39 -1.19
N ALA A 211 14.60 7.94 -1.86
CA ALA A 211 14.60 8.20 -3.30
C ALA A 211 15.33 7.08 -4.03
N PHE A 212 14.73 6.55 -5.09
CA PHE A 212 15.28 5.48 -5.92
C PHE A 212 15.58 6.00 -7.32
N THR A 213 16.77 5.64 -7.82
CA THR A 213 17.16 5.78 -9.22
C THR A 213 17.87 4.50 -9.67
N ASP A 214 17.83 4.22 -10.97
CA ASP A 214 18.45 3.02 -11.54
C ASP A 214 19.94 3.27 -11.85
N ASP A 215 20.72 2.18 -12.01
CA ASP A 215 22.14 2.25 -12.33
C ASP A 215 22.43 2.69 -13.77
N ASP A 216 21.43 2.68 -14.65
CA ASP A 216 21.47 3.19 -16.03
C ASP A 216 20.82 4.57 -16.19
N ALA A 217 20.69 5.32 -15.09
CA ALA A 217 20.09 6.64 -15.04
C ALA A 217 21.05 7.73 -14.49
N GLU A 218 20.90 8.95 -14.99
CA GLU A 218 21.61 10.14 -14.54
C GLU A 218 20.61 11.16 -13.99
N VAL A 219 20.73 11.46 -12.69
CA VAL A 219 19.89 12.45 -12.01
C VAL A 219 20.38 13.87 -12.32
N ARG A 220 19.45 14.84 -12.46
CA ARG A 220 19.84 16.26 -12.59
C ARG A 220 20.31 16.83 -11.23
N PRO A 221 21.18 17.85 -11.20
CA PRO A 221 21.74 18.38 -9.95
C PRO A 221 20.70 18.76 -8.89
N THR A 222 19.56 19.31 -9.30
CA THR A 222 18.50 19.74 -8.36
C THR A 222 17.50 18.63 -8.00
N TRP A 223 17.70 17.39 -8.46
CA TRP A 223 16.73 16.30 -8.37
C TRP A 223 16.21 16.05 -6.95
N VAL A 224 17.08 16.03 -5.94
CA VAL A 224 16.68 15.85 -4.53
C VAL A 224 15.78 16.98 -4.04
N ALA A 225 16.13 18.24 -4.31
CA ALA A 225 15.29 19.37 -3.95
C ALA A 225 13.90 19.28 -4.62
N ARG A 226 13.85 18.93 -5.91
CA ARG A 226 12.60 18.80 -6.66
C ARG A 226 11.72 17.67 -6.16
N LEU A 227 12.31 16.55 -5.74
CA LEU A 227 11.56 15.48 -5.09
C LEU A 227 11.00 15.92 -3.73
N GLN A 228 11.78 16.64 -2.91
CA GLN A 228 11.32 17.20 -1.64
C GLN A 228 10.16 18.17 -1.83
N ASP A 229 10.24 19.06 -2.82
CA ASP A 229 9.18 20.02 -3.16
C ASP A 229 7.86 19.32 -3.53
N GLY A 230 7.93 18.10 -4.08
CA GLY A 230 6.75 17.28 -4.40
C GLY A 230 5.99 16.75 -3.18
N PHE A 231 6.59 16.71 -1.98
CA PHE A 231 5.93 16.27 -0.75
C PHE A 231 5.12 17.39 -0.10
N THR A 232 4.13 17.91 -0.84
CA THR A 232 3.34 19.10 -0.49
C THR A 232 2.42 18.93 0.72
N ALA A 233 2.17 17.69 1.16
CA ALA A 233 1.35 17.37 2.32
C ALA A 233 1.78 16.05 2.99
N PRO A 234 1.39 15.82 4.27
CA PRO A 234 1.74 14.59 4.99
C PRO A 234 1.18 13.30 4.37
N ASP A 235 0.05 13.39 3.65
CA ASP A 235 -0.62 12.26 3.01
C ASP A 235 -0.15 12.01 1.56
N VAL A 236 0.73 12.85 1.02
CA VAL A 236 1.51 12.54 -0.20
C VAL A 236 2.62 11.58 0.21
N MET A 237 2.47 10.30 -0.13
CA MET A 237 3.37 9.22 0.30
C MET A 237 4.43 8.86 -0.74
N ALA A 238 4.19 9.18 -2.01
CA ALA A 238 5.15 8.95 -3.09
C ALA A 238 5.17 10.12 -4.08
N VAL A 239 6.36 10.48 -4.52
CA VAL A 239 6.63 11.46 -5.58
C VAL A 239 7.41 10.76 -6.68
N THR A 240 7.04 10.94 -7.94
CA THR A 240 7.79 10.47 -9.10
C THR A 240 8.15 11.63 -9.99
N GLY A 241 9.15 11.50 -10.86
CA GLY A 241 9.60 12.59 -11.71
C GLY A 241 9.63 12.28 -13.21
N LEU A 242 10.01 13.30 -13.99
CA LEU A 242 10.17 13.19 -15.44
C LEU A 242 11.39 12.32 -15.77
N VAL A 243 11.22 11.42 -16.72
CA VAL A 243 12.31 10.60 -17.26
C VAL A 243 12.46 10.91 -18.74
N LEU A 244 13.64 11.40 -19.11
CA LEU A 244 14.00 11.74 -20.49
C LEU A 244 15.00 10.71 -21.05
N PRO A 245 14.96 10.41 -22.35
CA PRO A 245 15.95 9.54 -22.98
C PRO A 245 17.32 10.23 -23.07
N ALA A 246 18.39 9.50 -22.75
CA ALA A 246 19.76 9.98 -22.99
C ALA A 246 20.09 10.11 -24.48
N ALA A 247 19.54 9.22 -25.30
CA ALA A 247 19.74 9.17 -26.75
C ALA A 247 18.59 8.43 -27.44
N ILE A 248 18.32 8.78 -28.70
CA ILE A 248 17.31 8.13 -29.57
C ILE A 248 17.94 7.88 -30.95
N GLU A 249 19.12 7.26 -30.97
CA GLU A 249 19.95 7.13 -32.18
C GLU A 249 19.86 5.74 -32.80
N THR A 250 19.72 4.72 -31.95
CA THR A 250 19.72 3.32 -32.35
C THR A 250 18.31 2.77 -32.49
N VAL A 251 18.17 1.69 -33.26
CA VAL A 251 16.88 1.05 -33.51
C VAL A 251 16.18 0.60 -32.22
N GLY A 252 16.93 0.16 -31.20
CA GLY A 252 16.38 -0.20 -29.90
C GLY A 252 15.87 1.02 -29.12
N GLN A 253 16.64 2.12 -29.09
CA GLN A 253 16.22 3.36 -28.43
C GLN A 253 14.96 3.96 -29.07
N ILE A 254 14.92 4.01 -30.41
CA ILE A 254 13.75 4.47 -31.17
C ILE A 254 12.54 3.59 -30.85
N ALA A 255 12.71 2.26 -30.87
CA ALA A 255 11.65 1.31 -30.55
C ALA A 255 11.12 1.49 -29.12
N PHE A 256 11.99 1.75 -28.15
CA PHE A 256 11.57 2.00 -26.77
C PHE A 256 10.68 3.24 -26.65
N GLU A 257 11.10 4.38 -27.22
CA GLU A 257 10.34 5.63 -27.14
C GLU A 257 9.03 5.58 -27.93
N THR A 258 9.04 4.92 -29.10
CA THR A 258 7.88 4.94 -30.03
C THR A 258 6.92 3.77 -29.85
N HIS A 259 7.42 2.55 -29.60
CA HIS A 259 6.59 1.33 -29.54
C HIS A 259 6.20 0.99 -28.10
N LEU A 260 7.08 1.22 -27.13
CA LEU A 260 6.78 1.02 -25.70
C LEU A 260 6.27 2.29 -25.00
N GLY A 261 6.35 3.45 -25.68
CA GLY A 261 5.80 4.72 -25.23
C GLY A 261 6.67 5.49 -24.23
N GLY A 262 7.94 5.10 -24.08
CA GLY A 262 8.91 5.77 -23.21
C GLY A 262 8.51 5.79 -21.73
N PHE A 263 9.28 6.54 -20.94
CA PHE A 263 8.99 6.75 -19.51
C PHE A 263 8.30 8.09 -19.20
N GLY A 264 8.37 9.07 -20.11
CA GLY A 264 7.81 10.40 -19.88
C GLY A 264 6.31 10.40 -19.58
N ARG A 265 5.88 11.24 -18.63
CA ARG A 265 4.46 11.50 -18.32
C ARG A 265 4.06 12.95 -18.60
N GLY A 266 4.84 13.63 -19.43
CA GLY A 266 4.68 15.04 -19.80
C GLY A 266 5.34 16.00 -18.80
N PHE A 267 5.19 17.29 -19.07
CA PHE A 267 5.86 18.40 -18.36
C PHE A 267 4.95 19.10 -17.35
N ARG A 268 3.82 18.48 -17.03
CA ARG A 268 2.83 18.99 -16.09
C ARG A 268 2.79 18.14 -14.83
N THR A 269 2.77 18.81 -13.69
CA THR A 269 2.54 18.20 -12.39
C THR A 269 1.18 17.50 -12.38
N GLN A 270 1.11 16.29 -11.82
CA GLN A 270 -0.13 15.53 -11.68
C GLN A 270 -0.26 14.97 -10.27
N GLU A 271 -1.47 15.02 -9.70
CA GLU A 271 -1.78 14.36 -8.42
C GLU A 271 -2.72 13.18 -8.66
N PHE A 272 -2.46 12.11 -7.93
CA PHE A 272 -3.24 10.87 -7.96
C PHE A 272 -3.67 10.57 -6.52
N ASP A 273 -4.98 10.42 -6.33
CA ASP A 273 -5.59 10.27 -5.02
C ASP A 273 -6.66 9.17 -5.02
N LEU A 274 -7.41 9.09 -3.93
CA LEU A 274 -8.51 8.14 -3.78
C LEU A 274 -9.64 8.38 -4.80
N ALA A 275 -9.86 9.62 -5.26
CA ALA A 275 -10.87 9.93 -6.26
C ALA A 275 -10.46 9.35 -7.63
N PHE A 276 -9.21 9.55 -8.04
CA PHE A 276 -8.63 8.89 -9.21
C PHE A 276 -8.73 7.36 -9.10
N PHE A 277 -8.35 6.80 -7.95
CA PHE A 277 -8.42 5.36 -7.71
C PHE A 277 -9.85 4.83 -7.89
N ARG A 278 -10.83 5.42 -7.21
CA ARG A 278 -12.25 5.02 -7.28
C ARG A 278 -12.81 5.16 -8.69
N GLY A 279 -12.48 6.26 -9.39
CA GLY A 279 -12.93 6.52 -10.77
C GLY A 279 -12.41 5.49 -11.78
N MET A 280 -11.22 4.93 -11.53
CA MET A 280 -10.58 3.96 -12.43
C MET A 280 -10.73 2.50 -11.97
N ARG A 281 -11.18 2.25 -10.74
CA ARG A 281 -11.26 0.92 -10.11
C ARG A 281 -11.95 -0.14 -10.97
N SER A 282 -13.05 0.21 -11.63
CA SER A 282 -13.82 -0.72 -12.49
C SER A 282 -13.10 -1.12 -13.79
N ARG A 283 -12.04 -0.40 -14.17
CA ARG A 283 -11.27 -0.61 -15.40
C ARG A 283 -9.87 -1.20 -15.17
N GLY A 284 -9.50 -1.39 -13.90
CA GLY A 284 -8.12 -1.62 -13.48
C GLY A 284 -7.38 -0.29 -13.40
N VAL A 285 -6.90 0.06 -12.21
CA VAL A 285 -6.36 1.40 -11.91
C VAL A 285 -5.02 1.58 -12.63
N PRO A 286 -4.85 2.60 -13.49
CA PRO A 286 -3.66 2.77 -14.30
C PRO A 286 -2.52 3.46 -13.54
N VAL A 287 -2.05 2.81 -12.49
CA VAL A 287 -1.02 3.32 -11.56
C VAL A 287 0.35 3.53 -12.21
N TRP A 288 0.65 2.87 -13.33
CA TRP A 288 1.85 3.16 -14.13
C TRP A 288 1.85 4.56 -14.75
N ARG A 289 0.72 5.29 -14.73
CA ARG A 289 0.65 6.71 -15.14
C ARG A 289 1.31 7.65 -14.14
N ILE A 290 1.54 7.20 -12.91
CA ILE A 290 2.13 8.01 -11.84
C ILE A 290 3.56 8.35 -12.22
N GLY A 291 4.37 7.35 -12.58
CA GLY A 291 5.75 7.57 -13.03
C GLY A 291 6.46 6.27 -13.35
N ALA A 292 7.78 6.23 -13.11
CA ALA A 292 8.64 5.07 -13.30
C ALA A 292 9.54 4.87 -12.07
N GLY A 293 9.85 3.62 -11.72
CA GLY A 293 10.71 3.29 -10.58
C GLY A 293 12.15 3.81 -10.67
N ALA A 294 12.60 4.18 -11.88
CA ALA A 294 13.89 4.86 -12.12
C ALA A 294 13.92 6.30 -11.61
N ASN A 295 12.76 6.89 -11.27
CA ASN A 295 12.67 8.26 -10.76
C ASN A 295 11.48 8.36 -9.78
N MET A 296 11.70 7.86 -8.57
CA MET A 296 10.69 7.87 -7.52
C MET A 296 11.28 8.17 -6.15
N ALA A 297 10.47 8.73 -5.27
CA ALA A 297 10.77 8.97 -3.87
C ALA A 297 9.55 8.63 -3.02
N ILE A 298 9.77 7.94 -1.91
CA ILE A 298 8.71 7.40 -1.07
C ILE A 298 9.00 7.78 0.38
N ARG A 299 7.98 8.23 1.13
CA ARG A 299 8.14 8.45 2.58
C ARG A 299 8.50 7.12 3.25
N ARG A 300 9.48 7.10 4.14
CA ARG A 300 9.85 5.88 4.86
C ARG A 300 8.66 5.27 5.60
N SER A 301 7.82 6.11 6.22
CA SER A 301 6.59 5.70 6.91
C SER A 301 5.58 4.98 6.01
N ALA A 302 5.64 5.15 4.69
CA ALA A 302 4.78 4.43 3.75
C ALA A 302 5.01 2.91 3.83
N PHE A 303 6.26 2.47 4.01
CA PHE A 303 6.59 1.05 4.11
C PHE A 303 6.07 0.41 5.40
N GLU A 304 5.96 1.16 6.48
CA GLU A 304 5.31 0.71 7.73
C GLU A 304 3.78 0.57 7.57
N LEU A 305 3.18 1.44 6.75
CA LEU A 305 1.74 1.52 6.54
C LEU A 305 1.23 0.43 5.60
N VAL A 306 1.91 0.25 4.46
CA VAL A 306 1.42 -0.63 3.39
C VAL A 306 2.30 -1.85 3.16
N GLY A 307 3.52 -1.88 3.70
CA GLY A 307 4.52 -2.92 3.49
C GLY A 307 5.55 -2.57 2.41
N GLU A 308 6.63 -3.34 2.37
CA GLU A 308 7.74 -3.24 1.41
C GLU A 308 7.33 -3.58 -0.04
N PHE A 309 8.25 -3.54 -1.00
CA PHE A 309 8.00 -3.97 -2.38
C PHE A 309 7.73 -5.48 -2.43
N ASP A 310 6.80 -5.89 -3.29
CA ASP A 310 6.48 -7.30 -3.46
C ASP A 310 7.58 -8.03 -4.25
N GLU A 311 8.32 -8.91 -3.57
CA GLU A 311 9.45 -9.66 -4.15
C GLU A 311 9.06 -10.61 -5.29
N ARG A 312 7.75 -10.81 -5.54
CA ARG A 312 7.26 -11.57 -6.71
C ARG A 312 7.30 -10.72 -7.99
N LEU A 313 7.37 -9.41 -7.87
CA LEU A 313 7.44 -8.44 -8.96
C LEU A 313 8.88 -7.94 -9.16
N GLY A 314 9.11 -7.20 -10.25
CA GLY A 314 10.41 -6.63 -10.58
C GLY A 314 11.36 -7.54 -11.34
N ALA A 315 12.46 -6.93 -11.79
CA ALA A 315 13.51 -7.63 -12.54
C ALA A 315 14.11 -8.77 -11.69
N GLY A 316 14.35 -9.92 -12.31
CA GLY A 316 14.72 -11.16 -11.60
C GLY A 316 13.53 -11.99 -11.11
N ALA A 317 12.31 -11.44 -11.11
CA ALA A 317 11.07 -12.15 -10.74
C ALA A 317 10.04 -12.11 -11.89
N ALA A 318 8.86 -11.51 -11.70
CA ALA A 318 7.86 -11.38 -12.76
C ALA A 318 8.28 -10.41 -13.88
N GLY A 319 9.19 -9.48 -13.64
CA GLY A 319 9.85 -8.65 -14.66
C GLY A 319 9.74 -7.14 -14.42
N CYS A 320 8.64 -6.65 -13.85
CA CYS A 320 8.42 -5.23 -13.53
C CYS A 320 7.23 -5.06 -12.54
N SER A 321 6.76 -3.81 -12.41
CA SER A 321 5.51 -3.38 -11.74
C SER A 321 5.53 -3.41 -10.21
N GLU A 322 6.66 -3.70 -9.57
CA GLU A 322 6.86 -3.59 -8.12
C GLU A 322 6.64 -2.16 -7.62
N ASP A 323 7.04 -1.16 -8.40
CA ASP A 323 6.83 0.26 -8.16
C ASP A 323 5.34 0.63 -8.23
N SER A 324 4.70 0.30 -9.35
CA SER A 324 3.31 0.61 -9.62
C SER A 324 2.35 -0.16 -8.70
N GLU A 325 2.72 -1.37 -8.26
CA GLU A 325 1.99 -2.13 -7.24
C GLU A 325 2.04 -1.43 -5.88
N LEU A 326 3.19 -0.90 -5.46
CA LEU A 326 3.29 -0.12 -4.23
C LEU A 326 2.41 1.13 -4.31
N TRP A 327 2.45 1.88 -5.42
CA TRP A 327 1.56 3.04 -5.61
C TRP A 327 0.08 2.65 -5.60
N TYR A 328 -0.28 1.48 -6.15
CA TYR A 328 -1.62 0.94 -6.03
C TYR A 328 -2.04 0.79 -4.57
N ARG A 329 -1.19 0.18 -3.74
CA ARG A 329 -1.46 0.02 -2.31
C ARG A 329 -1.64 1.36 -1.61
N LEU A 330 -0.78 2.34 -1.90
CA LEU A 330 -0.88 3.68 -1.32
C LEU A 330 -2.22 4.34 -1.66
N LEU A 331 -2.62 4.33 -2.93
CA LEU A 331 -3.90 4.91 -3.35
C LEU A 331 -5.11 4.15 -2.79
N ALA A 332 -5.06 2.82 -2.76
CA ALA A 332 -6.11 1.97 -2.22
C ALA A 332 -6.31 2.19 -0.70
N GLU A 333 -5.25 2.58 -0.01
CA GLU A 333 -5.22 2.91 1.41
C GLU A 333 -5.62 4.38 1.70
N GLY A 334 -5.88 5.16 0.65
CA GLY A 334 -6.37 6.54 0.72
C GLY A 334 -5.30 7.62 0.73
N PHE A 335 -4.03 7.26 0.49
CA PHE A 335 -2.92 8.20 0.37
C PHE A 335 -2.83 8.77 -1.05
N ARG A 336 -1.95 9.76 -1.22
CA ARG A 336 -1.70 10.42 -2.51
C ARG A 336 -0.33 10.10 -3.07
N CYS A 337 -0.26 10.06 -4.39
CA CYS A 337 0.98 10.04 -5.16
C CYS A 337 1.03 11.28 -6.06
N ARG A 338 2.22 11.84 -6.27
CA ARG A 338 2.42 13.02 -7.10
C ARG A 338 3.47 12.75 -8.18
N TYR A 339 3.20 13.24 -9.38
CA TYR A 339 4.20 13.37 -10.43
C TYR A 339 4.70 14.81 -10.47
N GLU A 340 6.00 15.00 -10.25
CA GLU A 340 6.70 16.27 -10.22
C GLU A 340 7.71 16.35 -11.38
N PRO A 341 7.31 16.92 -12.54
CA PRO A 341 8.16 16.90 -13.74
C PRO A 341 9.46 17.68 -13.59
N ALA A 342 9.58 18.56 -12.59
CA ALA A 342 10.84 19.24 -12.29
C ALA A 342 11.91 18.29 -11.73
N ALA A 343 11.54 17.16 -11.13
CA ALA A 343 12.49 16.13 -10.71
C ALA A 343 12.88 15.28 -11.93
N VAL A 344 14.00 15.59 -12.59
CA VAL A 344 14.37 14.96 -13.86
C VAL A 344 15.47 13.91 -13.70
N VAL A 345 15.27 12.80 -14.41
CA VAL A 345 16.26 11.74 -14.64
C VAL A 345 16.46 11.55 -16.15
N ILE A 346 17.70 11.35 -16.58
CA ILE A 346 18.07 11.00 -17.94
C ILE A 346 18.38 9.49 -17.96
N HIS A 347 17.63 8.72 -18.74
CA HIS A 347 17.70 7.26 -18.75
C HIS A 347 18.38 6.73 -20.02
N HIS A 348 19.31 5.78 -19.87
CA HIS A 348 20.02 5.15 -20.98
C HIS A 348 19.28 3.90 -21.48
N HIS A 349 18.55 4.03 -22.59
CA HIS A 349 17.85 2.89 -23.17
C HIS A 349 18.80 1.89 -23.85
N ARG A 350 18.34 0.66 -23.96
CA ARG A 350 19.04 -0.42 -24.67
C ARG A 350 19.13 -0.10 -26.16
N ALA A 351 20.29 -0.38 -26.76
CA ALA A 351 20.58 0.01 -28.14
C ALA A 351 19.98 -0.93 -29.19
N ASP A 352 19.83 -2.22 -28.86
CA ASP A 352 19.43 -3.25 -29.81
C ASP A 352 17.98 -3.72 -29.61
N LEU A 353 17.33 -4.14 -30.70
CA LEU A 353 15.95 -4.60 -30.70
C LEU A 353 15.74 -5.89 -29.89
N ALA A 354 16.73 -6.78 -29.84
CA ALA A 354 16.58 -8.05 -29.12
C ALA A 354 16.39 -7.79 -27.62
N SER A 355 17.22 -6.92 -27.04
CA SER A 355 17.12 -6.55 -25.64
C SER A 355 15.86 -5.73 -25.34
N VAL A 356 15.37 -4.91 -26.28
CA VAL A 356 14.07 -4.22 -26.14
C VAL A 356 12.90 -5.21 -26.19
N ASN A 357 12.96 -6.24 -27.04
CA ASN A 357 11.96 -7.30 -27.06
C ASN A 357 11.92 -8.07 -25.73
N GLU A 358 13.08 -8.39 -25.14
CA GLU A 358 13.14 -9.01 -23.81
C GLU A 358 12.53 -8.11 -22.73
N GLN A 359 12.80 -6.80 -22.80
CA GLN A 359 12.20 -5.81 -21.91
C GLN A 359 10.67 -5.74 -22.08
N ALA A 360 10.16 -5.67 -23.31
CA ALA A 360 8.74 -5.65 -23.61
C ALA A 360 8.01 -6.88 -23.05
N HIS A 361 8.62 -8.06 -23.24
CA HIS A 361 8.13 -9.31 -22.67
C HIS A 361 8.10 -9.27 -21.13
N ALA A 362 9.18 -8.81 -20.49
CA ALA A 362 9.26 -8.69 -19.03
C ALA A 362 8.25 -7.67 -18.48
N TYR A 363 8.04 -6.56 -19.19
CA TYR A 363 7.07 -5.53 -18.84
C TYR A 363 5.65 -6.07 -18.85
N GLN A 364 5.23 -6.73 -19.93
CA GLN A 364 3.87 -7.27 -19.98
C GLN A 364 3.67 -8.43 -19.00
N ARG A 365 4.69 -9.28 -18.79
CA ARG A 365 4.63 -10.36 -17.80
C ARG A 365 4.46 -9.83 -16.37
N GLY A 366 5.23 -8.80 -16.00
CA GLY A 366 5.13 -8.14 -14.69
C GLY A 366 3.80 -7.40 -14.52
N HIS A 367 3.38 -6.65 -15.54
CA HIS A 367 2.11 -5.91 -15.55
C HIS A 367 0.92 -6.82 -15.26
N VAL A 368 0.81 -7.94 -15.98
CA VAL A 368 -0.29 -8.89 -15.77
C VAL A 368 -0.19 -9.56 -14.40
N ALA A 369 1.00 -9.97 -13.97
CA ALA A 369 1.18 -10.55 -12.63
C ALA A 369 0.74 -9.58 -11.53
N ALA A 370 1.06 -8.28 -11.66
CA ALA A 370 0.64 -7.24 -10.72
C ALA A 370 -0.88 -7.09 -10.66
N LEU A 371 -1.61 -7.18 -11.78
CA LEU A 371 -3.08 -7.13 -11.77
C LEU A 371 -3.70 -8.25 -10.92
N PHE A 372 -3.14 -9.46 -10.99
CA PHE A 372 -3.60 -10.58 -10.16
C PHE A 372 -3.23 -10.38 -8.69
N LEU A 373 -2.05 -9.84 -8.40
CA LEU A 373 -1.65 -9.52 -7.02
C LEU A 373 -2.55 -8.46 -6.40
N GLN A 374 -2.78 -7.36 -7.12
CA GLN A 374 -3.67 -6.28 -6.70
C GLN A 374 -5.10 -6.78 -6.48
N PHE A 375 -5.64 -7.59 -7.41
CA PHE A 375 -6.93 -8.27 -7.22
C PHE A 375 -6.92 -9.15 -5.96
N ALA A 376 -5.88 -9.95 -5.76
CA ALA A 376 -5.80 -10.81 -4.60
C ALA A 376 -5.68 -10.03 -3.28
N HIS A 377 -5.08 -8.83 -3.30
CA HIS A 377 -4.93 -7.97 -2.11
C HIS A 377 -6.21 -7.22 -1.76
N TYR A 378 -6.96 -6.73 -2.76
CA TYR A 378 -8.05 -5.77 -2.55
C TYR A 378 -9.43 -6.23 -3.05
N GLY A 379 -9.52 -7.34 -3.79
CA GLY A 379 -10.76 -7.85 -4.38
C GLY A 379 -11.27 -7.03 -5.57
N ASP A 380 -10.40 -6.22 -6.18
CA ASP A 380 -10.79 -5.25 -7.20
C ASP A 380 -11.00 -5.90 -8.57
N GLY A 381 -12.24 -6.33 -8.83
CA GLY A 381 -12.62 -7.06 -10.05
C GLY A 381 -12.27 -6.35 -11.38
N GLY A 382 -12.07 -5.03 -11.36
CA GLY A 382 -11.59 -4.29 -12.54
C GLY A 382 -10.20 -4.73 -13.02
N ASN A 383 -9.32 -5.20 -12.12
CA ASN A 383 -8.01 -5.73 -12.48
C ASN A 383 -8.13 -7.05 -13.26
N LEU A 384 -9.03 -7.94 -12.83
CA LEU A 384 -9.34 -9.16 -13.60
C LEU A 384 -9.98 -8.83 -14.94
N ARG A 385 -10.92 -7.88 -14.98
CA ARG A 385 -11.52 -7.43 -16.24
C ARG A 385 -10.47 -6.85 -17.19
N ARG A 386 -9.47 -6.14 -16.66
CA ARG A 386 -8.34 -5.67 -17.47
C ARG A 386 -7.53 -6.81 -18.05
N ALA A 387 -7.11 -7.75 -17.20
CA ALA A 387 -6.29 -8.88 -17.62
C ALA A 387 -7.02 -9.82 -18.60
N LEU A 388 -8.30 -10.09 -18.38
CA LEU A 388 -9.04 -11.14 -19.08
C LEU A 388 -9.97 -10.63 -20.19
N VAL A 389 -10.29 -9.33 -20.22
CA VAL A 389 -11.19 -8.76 -21.23
C VAL A 389 -10.53 -7.64 -22.02
N TYR A 390 -10.00 -6.61 -21.35
CA TYR A 390 -9.48 -5.44 -22.07
C TYR A 390 -8.19 -5.74 -22.84
N MET A 391 -7.22 -6.41 -22.20
CA MET A 391 -5.95 -6.73 -22.86
C MET A 391 -6.12 -7.68 -24.05
N PRO A 392 -6.90 -8.78 -23.98
CA PRO A 392 -7.21 -9.60 -25.14
C PRO A 392 -7.83 -8.82 -26.29
N ARG A 393 -8.81 -7.96 -25.99
CA ARG A 393 -9.46 -7.11 -27.02
C ARG A 393 -8.48 -6.12 -27.63
N PHE A 394 -7.60 -5.54 -26.83
CA PHE A 394 -6.55 -4.62 -27.30
C PHE A 394 -5.59 -5.32 -28.26
N TYR A 395 -5.05 -6.48 -27.90
CA TYR A 395 -4.13 -7.21 -28.79
C TYR A 395 -4.82 -7.76 -30.03
N ALA A 396 -6.06 -8.26 -29.91
CA ALA A 396 -6.86 -8.66 -31.07
C ALA A 396 -7.06 -7.49 -32.05
N GLY A 397 -7.38 -6.30 -31.54
CA GLY A 397 -7.51 -5.08 -32.34
C GLY A 397 -6.20 -4.71 -33.07
N ARG A 398 -5.05 -4.79 -32.38
CA ARG A 398 -3.73 -4.53 -32.99
C ARG A 398 -3.39 -5.54 -34.08
N LEU A 399 -3.66 -6.83 -33.86
CA LEU A 399 -3.42 -7.87 -34.85
C LEU A 399 -4.28 -7.69 -36.10
N ILE A 400 -5.56 -7.36 -35.93
CA ILE A 400 -6.47 -7.06 -37.05
C ILE A 400 -5.99 -5.83 -37.82
N ALA A 401 -5.64 -4.75 -37.13
CA ALA A 401 -5.17 -3.51 -37.75
C ALA A 401 -3.85 -3.70 -38.52
N ALA A 402 -2.99 -4.62 -38.07
CA ALA A 402 -1.75 -4.98 -38.76
C ALA A 402 -1.93 -6.06 -39.84
N ALA A 403 -3.17 -6.43 -40.21
CA ALA A 403 -3.44 -7.54 -41.13
C ALA A 403 -2.71 -8.85 -40.75
N PHE A 404 -2.59 -9.11 -39.44
CA PHE A 404 -1.86 -10.22 -38.84
C PHE A 404 -0.34 -10.24 -39.11
N THR A 405 0.24 -9.14 -39.61
CA THR A 405 1.69 -8.94 -39.58
C THR A 405 2.12 -8.61 -38.16
N LEU A 406 2.94 -9.49 -37.56
CA LEU A 406 3.29 -9.42 -36.15
C LEU A 406 4.62 -8.69 -35.98
N ASP A 407 4.53 -7.43 -35.59
CA ASP A 407 5.69 -6.67 -35.12
C ASP A 407 6.40 -7.43 -33.97
N PRO A 408 7.74 -7.57 -33.99
CA PRO A 408 8.48 -8.37 -32.99
C PRO A 408 8.25 -7.92 -31.54
N ILE A 409 8.04 -6.63 -31.31
CA ILE A 409 7.78 -6.07 -29.98
C ILE A 409 6.38 -6.47 -29.54
N VAL A 410 5.39 -6.36 -30.43
CA VAL A 410 4.02 -6.83 -30.16
C VAL A 410 3.99 -8.34 -29.88
N ALA A 411 4.78 -9.12 -30.61
CA ALA A 411 4.94 -10.55 -30.35
C ALA A 411 5.51 -10.80 -28.94
N ALA A 412 6.51 -10.03 -28.53
CA ALA A 412 7.10 -10.10 -27.21
C ALA A 412 6.10 -9.68 -26.11
N GLU A 413 5.31 -8.63 -26.34
CA GLU A 413 4.25 -8.17 -25.46
C GLU A 413 3.18 -9.26 -25.24
N ILE A 414 2.71 -9.91 -26.31
CA ILE A 414 1.72 -10.99 -26.23
C ILE A 414 2.30 -12.20 -25.48
N ARG A 415 3.53 -12.62 -25.78
CA ARG A 415 4.20 -13.70 -25.03
C ARG A 415 4.34 -13.34 -23.55
N GLY A 416 4.68 -12.09 -23.24
CA GLY A 416 4.78 -11.57 -21.89
C GLY A 416 3.43 -11.61 -21.17
N TYR A 417 2.37 -11.16 -21.85
CA TYR A 417 1.00 -11.23 -21.37
C TYR A 417 0.59 -12.67 -21.00
N LEU A 418 0.80 -13.64 -21.90
CA LEU A 418 0.48 -15.04 -21.65
C LEU A 418 1.30 -15.63 -20.49
N ALA A 419 2.60 -15.33 -20.43
CA ALA A 419 3.46 -15.73 -19.31
C ALA A 419 2.97 -15.10 -17.99
N GLY A 420 2.49 -13.87 -18.03
CA GLY A 420 1.92 -13.15 -16.91
C GLY A 420 0.62 -13.77 -16.41
N LEU A 421 -0.27 -14.24 -17.31
CA LEU A 421 -1.47 -14.99 -16.92
C LEU A 421 -1.11 -16.28 -16.18
N ALA A 422 -0.18 -17.07 -16.72
CA ALA A 422 0.28 -18.31 -16.11
C ALA A 422 0.85 -18.04 -14.70
N ARG A 423 1.73 -17.04 -14.57
CA ARG A 423 2.36 -16.67 -13.30
C ARG A 423 1.40 -16.02 -12.31
N GLY A 424 0.44 -15.22 -12.79
CA GLY A 424 -0.62 -14.61 -11.98
C GLY A 424 -1.60 -15.64 -11.41
N SER A 425 -1.95 -16.67 -12.19
CA SER A 425 -2.77 -17.79 -11.72
C SER A 425 -2.05 -18.65 -10.66
N LEU A 426 -0.73 -18.84 -10.81
CA LEU A 426 0.14 -19.40 -9.79
C LEU A 426 0.23 -18.48 -8.56
N GLY A 427 0.25 -17.16 -8.73
CA GLY A 427 0.24 -16.18 -7.64
C GLY A 427 -1.06 -16.18 -6.83
N LEU A 428 -2.22 -16.39 -7.48
CA LEU A 428 -3.51 -16.59 -6.80
C LEU A 428 -3.53 -17.89 -5.98
N ARG A 429 -3.04 -19.00 -6.56
CA ARG A 429 -2.94 -20.31 -5.88
C ARG A 429 -1.88 -20.31 -4.77
N ALA A 430 -0.73 -19.71 -5.03
CA ALA A 430 0.34 -19.56 -4.07
C ALA A 430 -0.04 -18.59 -2.94
N ARG A 431 -1.01 -17.69 -3.10
CA ARG A 431 -1.51 -16.85 -2.00
C ARG A 431 -2.47 -17.59 -1.08
N GLN A 432 -3.33 -18.48 -1.62
CA GLN A 432 -4.03 -19.45 -0.77
C GLN A 432 -3.03 -20.28 0.05
N ALA A 433 -1.80 -20.49 -0.45
CA ALA A 433 -0.75 -21.24 0.24
C ALA A 433 0.25 -20.41 1.09
N ALA A 434 0.58 -19.16 0.73
CA ALA A 434 1.71 -18.36 1.27
C ALA A 434 1.29 -17.14 2.12
N VAL A 435 0.01 -16.76 2.06
CA VAL A 435 -0.59 -15.91 3.10
C VAL A 435 -1.10 -16.76 4.28
N GLY A 436 -0.88 -18.08 4.23
CA GLY A 436 -1.28 -19.09 5.20
C GLY A 436 -1.13 -18.63 6.64
N GLY A 437 -2.23 -18.09 7.18
CA GLY A 437 -2.35 -17.83 8.60
C GLY A 437 -1.60 -16.66 9.21
N ARG A 438 -1.02 -15.73 8.45
CA ARG A 438 -0.37 -14.57 9.11
C ARG A 438 -1.42 -13.59 9.63
N ARG A 439 -1.22 -13.10 10.85
CA ARG A 439 -2.10 -12.10 11.47
C ARG A 439 -2.14 -10.84 10.61
N ALA A 440 -3.35 -10.39 10.24
CA ALA A 440 -3.56 -9.21 9.43
C ALA A 440 -2.91 -7.95 10.01
N ALA A 441 -2.54 -7.01 9.13
CA ALA A 441 -2.14 -5.68 9.56
C ALA A 441 -3.28 -5.01 10.34
N ARG A 442 -2.95 -4.33 11.45
CA ARG A 442 -3.95 -3.74 12.36
C ARG A 442 -4.91 -2.80 11.65
N GLY A 443 -4.41 -1.94 10.76
CA GLY A 443 -5.24 -1.01 10.00
C GLY A 443 -6.25 -1.72 9.09
N TRP A 444 -5.82 -2.78 8.42
CA TRP A 444 -6.66 -3.60 7.55
C TRP A 444 -7.79 -4.27 8.32
N PHE A 445 -7.44 -4.87 9.48
CA PHE A 445 -8.39 -5.55 10.35
C PHE A 445 -9.45 -4.58 10.88
N LEU A 446 -9.03 -3.43 11.44
CA LEU A 446 -9.95 -2.46 12.04
C LEU A 446 -10.87 -1.74 11.04
N ARG A 447 -10.46 -1.59 9.77
CA ARG A 447 -11.30 -0.95 8.74
C ARG A 447 -12.44 -1.84 8.23
N ARG A 448 -12.31 -3.16 8.40
CA ARG A 448 -13.36 -4.13 8.08
C ARG A 448 -14.26 -4.42 9.26
N ASN A 449 -14.44 -3.45 10.15
CA ASN A 449 -15.44 -3.53 11.20
C ASN A 449 -16.82 -3.76 10.54
N PRO A 450 -17.52 -4.87 10.85
CA PRO A 450 -18.77 -5.22 10.18
C PRO A 450 -19.95 -4.28 10.51
N PHE A 451 -19.79 -3.31 11.42
CA PHE A 451 -20.88 -2.42 11.83
C PHE A 451 -21.07 -1.19 10.92
N PRO A 452 -22.32 -0.89 10.50
CA PRO A 452 -22.63 0.18 9.54
C PRO A 452 -22.41 1.61 10.06
N HIS A 453 -22.19 1.79 11.37
CA HIS A 453 -21.97 3.10 11.99
C HIS A 453 -20.79 3.08 12.98
N PRO A 454 -19.53 3.03 12.47
CA PRO A 454 -18.34 2.89 13.30
C PRO A 454 -18.08 4.07 14.25
N TYR A 455 -18.77 5.20 14.04
CA TYR A 455 -18.65 6.44 14.80
C TYR A 455 -19.82 6.70 15.77
N THR A 456 -20.72 5.72 15.96
CA THR A 456 -21.77 5.81 16.98
C THR A 456 -21.91 4.47 17.70
N GLU A 457 -22.34 3.42 16.99
CA GLU A 457 -22.68 2.12 17.58
C GLU A 457 -21.54 1.09 17.40
N GLY A 458 -20.68 1.25 16.39
CA GLY A 458 -19.58 0.33 16.12
C GLY A 458 -18.29 0.56 16.92
N PHE A 459 -18.30 1.48 17.90
CA PHE A 459 -17.08 1.85 18.65
C PHE A 459 -16.55 0.72 19.54
N TYR A 460 -17.43 0.06 20.30
CA TYR A 460 -17.01 -1.02 21.19
C TYR A 460 -16.43 -2.21 20.39
N PHE A 461 -17.00 -2.52 19.22
CA PHE A 461 -16.43 -3.50 18.30
C PHE A 461 -15.02 -3.13 17.82
N ARG A 462 -14.73 -1.85 17.56
CA ARG A 462 -13.36 -1.43 17.20
C ARG A 462 -12.39 -1.65 18.35
N ASP A 463 -12.82 -1.45 19.59
CA ASP A 463 -11.97 -1.67 20.76
C ASP A 463 -11.76 -3.18 21.02
N LYS A 464 -12.83 -3.98 20.91
CA LYS A 464 -12.76 -5.45 20.90
C LYS A 464 -11.74 -5.94 19.87
N MET A 465 -11.89 -5.50 18.62
CA MET A 465 -10.95 -5.85 17.53
C MET A 465 -9.52 -5.42 17.85
N ARG A 466 -9.29 -4.26 18.48
CA ARG A 466 -7.94 -3.86 18.91
C ARG A 466 -7.37 -4.78 19.98
N ALA A 467 -8.18 -5.15 20.98
CA ALA A 467 -7.78 -6.08 22.04
C ALA A 467 -7.44 -7.46 21.46
N ILE A 468 -8.32 -8.02 20.62
CA ILE A 468 -8.08 -9.28 19.89
C ILE A 468 -6.77 -9.19 19.10
N HIS A 469 -6.60 -8.14 18.27
CA HIS A 469 -5.38 -7.99 17.46
C HIS A 469 -4.11 -7.96 18.30
N ARG A 470 -4.12 -7.29 19.47
CA ARG A 470 -2.97 -7.19 20.37
C ARG A 470 -2.55 -8.54 20.95
N VAL A 471 -3.51 -9.35 21.40
CA VAL A 471 -3.21 -10.63 22.08
C VAL A 471 -2.89 -11.76 21.10
N SER A 472 -3.43 -11.69 19.89
CA SER A 472 -3.31 -12.73 18.87
C SER A 472 -1.85 -12.96 18.43
N PRO A 473 -1.39 -14.21 18.20
CA PRO A 473 -0.01 -14.47 17.81
C PRO A 473 0.33 -13.93 16.39
N PRO A 474 1.56 -13.43 16.15
CA PRO A 474 1.95 -12.92 14.82
C PRO A 474 2.30 -14.03 13.82
N GLY A 475 2.59 -15.24 14.29
CA GLY A 475 3.03 -16.36 13.47
C GLY A 475 1.94 -16.89 12.51
N PRO A 476 2.32 -17.68 11.50
CA PRO A 476 1.38 -18.29 10.57
C PRO A 476 0.54 -19.37 11.26
N LEU A 477 -0.78 -19.20 11.26
CA LEU A 477 -1.79 -20.17 11.70
C LEU A 477 -2.55 -20.76 10.50
N ARG A 478 -2.22 -21.98 10.07
CA ARG A 478 -2.78 -22.56 8.85
C ARG A 478 -4.23 -23.00 9.02
N ARG A 479 -4.56 -23.64 10.15
CA ARG A 479 -5.93 -24.09 10.45
C ARG A 479 -6.39 -23.51 11.77
N ILE A 480 -7.53 -22.83 11.74
CA ILE A 480 -8.09 -22.18 12.93
C ILE A 480 -9.52 -22.66 13.12
N LEU A 481 -9.86 -23.05 14.34
CA LEU A 481 -11.23 -23.36 14.72
C LEU A 481 -11.84 -22.16 15.46
N GLU A 482 -12.93 -21.62 14.93
CA GLU A 482 -13.73 -20.57 15.55
C GLU A 482 -14.99 -21.20 16.14
N VAL A 483 -15.08 -21.23 17.47
CA VAL A 483 -16.22 -21.77 18.21
C VAL A 483 -17.22 -20.66 18.48
N GLY A 484 -18.50 -20.90 18.18
CA GLY A 484 -19.58 -19.92 18.26
C GLY A 484 -19.39 -18.74 17.30
N GLY A 485 -18.75 -18.98 16.15
CA GLY A 485 -18.41 -17.92 15.20
C GLY A 485 -19.61 -17.31 14.49
N GLY A 486 -20.78 -17.96 14.53
CA GLY A 486 -21.97 -17.50 13.83
C GLY A 486 -21.70 -17.26 12.33
N GLY A 487 -22.12 -16.08 11.85
CA GLY A 487 -21.71 -15.49 10.57
C GLY A 487 -20.69 -14.34 10.71
N SER A 488 -19.98 -14.23 11.84
CA SER A 488 -19.19 -13.03 12.18
C SER A 488 -17.96 -12.81 11.29
N GLY A 489 -17.30 -13.89 10.87
CA GLY A 489 -16.10 -13.85 10.03
C GLY A 489 -14.87 -13.24 10.68
N LEU A 490 -14.89 -13.02 12.00
CA LEU A 490 -13.86 -12.23 12.68
C LEU A 490 -12.48 -12.90 12.63
N THR A 491 -12.43 -14.23 12.78
CA THR A 491 -11.19 -15.00 12.64
C THR A 491 -10.64 -14.95 11.22
N ALA A 492 -11.49 -15.01 10.20
CA ALA A 492 -11.09 -14.90 8.80
C ALA A 492 -10.56 -13.50 8.45
N LEU A 493 -11.09 -12.44 9.09
CA LEU A 493 -10.52 -11.09 9.01
C LEU A 493 -9.17 -10.99 9.75
N LEU A 494 -9.05 -11.63 10.90
CA LEU A 494 -7.84 -11.55 11.72
C LEU A 494 -6.66 -12.30 11.09
N TYR A 495 -6.95 -13.43 10.45
CA TYR A 495 -5.97 -14.31 9.81
C TYR A 495 -6.39 -14.58 8.36
N PRO A 496 -6.29 -13.56 7.48
CA PRO A 496 -6.62 -13.74 6.08
C PRO A 496 -5.73 -14.86 5.52
N GLY A 497 -6.33 -15.84 4.85
CA GLY A 497 -5.63 -16.99 4.28
C GLY A 497 -5.43 -18.20 5.21
N ALA A 498 -5.95 -18.19 6.44
CA ALA A 498 -6.11 -19.43 7.23
C ALA A 498 -7.30 -20.27 6.71
N ASP A 499 -7.22 -21.60 6.84
CA ASP A 499 -8.35 -22.52 6.69
C ASP A 499 -9.19 -22.44 7.98
N VAL A 500 -10.18 -21.55 7.98
CA VAL A 500 -11.04 -21.29 9.15
C VAL A 500 -12.23 -22.24 9.13
N PHE A 501 -12.38 -22.99 10.22
CA PHE A 501 -13.55 -23.80 10.52
C PHE A 501 -14.39 -23.05 11.53
N THR A 502 -15.67 -22.85 11.23
CA THR A 502 -16.62 -22.25 12.17
C THR A 502 -17.51 -23.36 12.71
N VAL A 503 -17.53 -23.52 14.04
CA VAL A 503 -18.45 -24.44 14.73
C VAL A 503 -19.53 -23.66 15.44
N ASP A 504 -20.78 -24.09 15.25
CA ASP A 504 -21.93 -23.56 15.96
C ASP A 504 -23.00 -24.65 16.17
N LEU A 505 -23.84 -24.49 17.19
CA LEU A 505 -24.95 -25.41 17.47
C LEU A 505 -26.12 -25.21 16.48
N ASP A 506 -26.30 -23.99 15.96
CA ASP A 506 -27.38 -23.68 15.02
C ASP A 506 -26.96 -23.94 13.56
N ALA A 507 -27.47 -25.05 13.01
CA ALA A 507 -27.23 -25.44 11.61
C ALA A 507 -27.73 -24.42 10.58
N SER A 508 -28.65 -23.51 10.93
CA SER A 508 -29.17 -22.50 10.01
C SER A 508 -28.11 -21.48 9.58
N LEU A 509 -27.11 -21.27 10.43
CA LEU A 509 -26.00 -20.32 10.23
C LEU A 509 -25.09 -20.73 9.07
N ALA A 510 -25.10 -22.00 8.66
CA ALA A 510 -24.36 -22.51 7.51
C ALA A 510 -24.70 -21.79 6.18
N ARG A 511 -25.88 -21.16 6.10
CA ARG A 511 -26.39 -20.48 4.91
C ARG A 511 -26.07 -18.99 4.86
N LEU A 512 -25.55 -18.42 5.95
CA LEU A 512 -25.22 -17.00 6.00
C LEU A 512 -23.92 -16.76 5.22
N GLU A 513 -23.94 -15.76 4.34
CA GLU A 513 -22.72 -15.30 3.68
C GLU A 513 -21.79 -14.69 4.73
N ASN A 514 -20.58 -15.23 4.82
CA ASN A 514 -19.55 -14.69 5.70
C ASN A 514 -18.97 -13.40 5.07
N PRO A 515 -19.12 -12.23 5.72
CA PRO A 515 -18.70 -10.94 5.17
C PRO A 515 -17.17 -10.81 5.00
N ALA A 516 -16.39 -11.71 5.61
CA ALA A 516 -14.94 -11.71 5.60
C ALA A 516 -14.30 -12.64 4.56
N GLY A 517 -15.08 -13.53 3.95
CA GLY A 517 -14.62 -14.57 3.03
C GLY A 517 -15.06 -15.98 3.43
N PRO A 518 -14.77 -17.02 2.62
CA PRO A 518 -15.27 -18.37 2.85
C PRO A 518 -14.68 -19.00 4.12
N SER A 519 -15.53 -19.46 5.05
CA SER A 519 -15.19 -20.37 6.15
C SER A 519 -15.93 -21.70 5.99
N ARG A 520 -15.41 -22.78 6.60
CA ARG A 520 -16.05 -24.10 6.58
C ARG A 520 -16.93 -24.24 7.81
N PHE A 521 -18.24 -24.21 7.62
CA PHE A 521 -19.19 -24.37 8.72
C PHE A 521 -19.35 -25.83 9.12
N VAL A 522 -19.38 -26.10 10.42
CA VAL A 522 -19.64 -27.42 11.01
C VAL A 522 -20.66 -27.25 12.14
N CYS A 523 -21.83 -27.88 12.01
CA CYS A 523 -22.80 -27.91 13.09
C CYS A 523 -22.35 -28.91 14.16
N ALA A 524 -21.98 -28.43 15.36
CA ALA A 524 -21.51 -29.27 16.45
C ALA A 524 -21.58 -28.55 17.81
N ASP A 525 -21.57 -29.35 18.88
CA ASP A 525 -21.47 -28.87 20.25
C ASP A 525 -20.00 -28.61 20.63
N ALA A 526 -19.73 -27.46 21.24
CA ALA A 526 -18.38 -27.09 21.71
C ALA A 526 -17.84 -28.07 22.77
N THR A 527 -18.71 -28.76 23.50
CA THR A 527 -18.37 -29.80 24.48
C THR A 527 -18.07 -31.16 23.85
N ARG A 528 -18.27 -31.31 22.53
CA ARG A 528 -17.93 -32.51 21.76
C ARG A 528 -17.58 -32.16 20.31
N LEU A 529 -16.35 -31.71 20.10
CA LEU A 529 -15.87 -31.25 18.80
C LEU A 529 -15.58 -32.45 17.86
N PRO A 530 -16.15 -32.49 16.64
CA PRO A 530 -16.03 -33.61 15.70
C PRO A 530 -14.70 -33.61 14.93
N PHE A 531 -13.61 -33.24 15.60
CA PHE A 531 -12.28 -33.15 15.02
C PHE A 531 -11.31 -34.04 15.77
N ARG A 532 -10.26 -34.47 15.06
CA ARG A 532 -9.17 -35.25 15.65
C ARG A 532 -8.34 -34.38 16.59
N ASP A 533 -7.69 -35.02 17.54
CA ASP A 533 -6.73 -34.37 18.44
C ASP A 533 -5.62 -33.69 17.63
N GLY A 534 -5.16 -32.53 18.09
CA GLY A 534 -4.06 -31.80 17.45
C GLY A 534 -4.29 -31.39 15.99
N SER A 535 -5.53 -31.07 15.61
CA SER A 535 -5.90 -30.75 14.22
C SER A 535 -5.89 -29.26 13.87
N PHE A 536 -5.78 -28.36 14.86
CA PHE A 536 -5.79 -26.91 14.68
C PHE A 536 -4.61 -26.21 15.32
N ASP A 537 -4.07 -25.20 14.63
CA ASP A 537 -2.99 -24.34 15.13
C ASP A 537 -3.52 -23.31 16.15
N ALA A 538 -4.81 -22.96 16.03
CA ALA A 538 -5.48 -22.12 16.99
C ALA A 538 -6.98 -22.43 17.14
N VAL A 539 -7.51 -22.12 18.32
CA VAL A 539 -8.95 -22.16 18.64
C VAL A 539 -9.36 -20.80 19.20
N THR A 540 -10.48 -20.26 18.73
CA THR A 540 -11.00 -18.95 19.17
C THR A 540 -12.41 -19.08 19.75
N PHE A 541 -12.64 -18.43 20.90
CA PHE A 541 -13.95 -18.18 21.49
C PHE A 541 -14.15 -16.67 21.58
N PHE A 542 -14.97 -16.09 20.71
CA PHE A 542 -15.16 -14.64 20.70
C PHE A 542 -16.53 -14.24 21.26
N ASP A 543 -16.63 -14.09 22.58
CA ASP A 543 -17.87 -13.85 23.35
C ASP A 543 -18.86 -15.02 23.20
N VAL A 544 -18.43 -16.20 23.68
CA VAL A 544 -19.11 -17.48 23.48
C VAL A 544 -19.02 -18.35 24.72
N LEU A 545 -17.89 -18.34 25.42
CA LEU A 545 -17.62 -19.23 26.54
C LEU A 545 -18.61 -19.02 27.70
N GLU A 546 -19.00 -17.78 27.93
CA GLU A 546 -20.00 -17.33 28.91
C GLU A 546 -21.44 -17.76 28.60
N HIS A 547 -21.69 -18.32 27.41
CA HIS A 547 -22.95 -18.92 27.00
C HIS A 547 -22.96 -20.45 27.17
N ILE A 548 -21.80 -21.07 27.37
CA ILE A 548 -21.68 -22.53 27.51
C ILE A 548 -21.82 -22.89 29.00
N ALA A 549 -22.79 -23.76 29.32
CA ALA A 549 -23.01 -24.22 30.70
C ALA A 549 -21.86 -25.09 31.23
N ASP A 550 -21.36 -26.01 30.41
CA ASP A 550 -20.18 -26.85 30.71
C ASP A 550 -18.95 -26.30 29.95
N ASP A 551 -18.47 -25.15 30.39
CA ASP A 551 -17.29 -24.48 29.83
C ASP A 551 -15.99 -25.23 30.12
N GLU A 552 -15.91 -26.00 31.21
CA GLU A 552 -14.78 -26.88 31.49
C GLU A 552 -14.60 -27.93 30.39
N THR A 553 -15.68 -28.62 30.00
CA THR A 553 -15.60 -29.60 28.90
C THR A 553 -15.32 -28.92 27.56
N ALA A 554 -15.90 -27.76 27.29
CA ALA A 554 -15.61 -27.02 26.05
C ALA A 554 -14.14 -26.57 25.95
N VAL A 555 -13.54 -26.11 27.07
CA VAL A 555 -12.11 -25.77 27.11
C VAL A 555 -11.24 -27.01 26.97
N ARG A 556 -11.60 -28.14 27.60
CA ARG A 556 -10.89 -29.41 27.41
C ARG A 556 -10.91 -29.86 25.94
N GLU A 557 -12.05 -29.77 25.28
CA GLU A 557 -12.19 -30.11 23.86
C GLU A 557 -11.37 -29.17 22.96
N ALA A 558 -11.39 -27.87 23.24
CA ALA A 558 -10.53 -26.90 22.54
C ALA A 558 -9.05 -27.22 22.70
N GLN A 559 -8.61 -27.57 23.92
CA GLN A 559 -7.24 -27.99 24.19
C GLN A 559 -6.88 -29.30 23.47
N ARG A 560 -7.81 -30.27 23.43
CA ARG A 560 -7.63 -31.55 22.74
C ARG A 560 -7.37 -31.36 21.24
N VAL A 561 -8.14 -30.50 20.59
CA VAL A 561 -8.01 -30.28 19.13
C VAL A 561 -6.85 -29.35 18.75
N LEU A 562 -6.23 -28.66 19.72
CA LEU A 562 -5.06 -27.82 19.48
C LEU A 562 -3.79 -28.66 19.29
N THR A 563 -2.98 -28.30 18.29
CA THR A 563 -1.62 -28.84 18.14
C THR A 563 -0.77 -28.48 19.37
N PRO A 564 0.27 -29.27 19.71
CA PRO A 564 1.27 -28.86 20.69
C PRO A 564 1.83 -27.46 20.35
N GLY A 565 1.84 -26.55 21.32
CA GLY A 565 2.24 -25.14 21.12
C GLY A 565 1.24 -24.25 20.37
N GLY A 566 0.08 -24.78 19.97
CA GLY A 566 -1.04 -24.04 19.36
C GLY A 566 -1.64 -22.99 20.29
N ALA A 567 -2.41 -22.04 19.75
CA ALA A 567 -2.91 -20.88 20.49
C ALA A 567 -4.42 -20.95 20.78
N MET A 568 -4.82 -20.66 22.01
CA MET A 568 -6.23 -20.42 22.33
C MET A 568 -6.47 -18.94 22.56
N LEU A 569 -7.47 -18.37 21.90
CA LEU A 569 -7.86 -16.97 22.02
C LEU A 569 -9.29 -16.88 22.56
N VAL A 570 -9.49 -16.12 23.63
CA VAL A 570 -10.82 -15.93 24.22
C VAL A 570 -11.08 -14.44 24.37
N THR A 571 -12.24 -13.97 23.91
CA THR A 571 -12.85 -12.75 24.45
C THR A 571 -14.04 -13.13 25.30
N SER A 572 -14.17 -12.44 26.44
CA SER A 572 -15.29 -12.60 27.36
C SER A 572 -15.46 -11.33 28.17
N PRO A 573 -16.68 -11.04 28.64
CA PRO A 573 -16.88 -10.05 29.68
C PRO A 573 -16.14 -10.42 30.97
N ASN A 574 -15.74 -9.38 31.68
CA ASN A 574 -15.17 -9.50 33.01
C ASN A 574 -16.32 -9.65 34.02
N GLU A 575 -16.17 -10.51 35.03
CA GLU A 575 -17.21 -10.67 36.06
C GLU A 575 -17.56 -9.37 36.81
N HIS A 576 -16.62 -8.41 36.80
CA HIS A 576 -16.77 -7.07 37.36
C HIS A 576 -16.91 -5.99 36.28
N TRP A 577 -17.72 -6.26 35.24
CA TRP A 577 -17.95 -5.40 34.06
C TRP A 577 -18.58 -4.02 34.33
N ARG A 578 -18.95 -3.68 35.57
CA ARG A 578 -19.50 -2.36 35.91
C ARG A 578 -18.45 -1.50 36.59
N PHE A 579 -18.30 -0.27 36.10
CA PHE A 579 -17.55 0.77 36.81
C PHE A 579 -18.44 1.48 37.86
N PRO A 580 -17.87 2.06 38.93
CA PRO A 580 -18.64 2.67 40.02
C PRO A 580 -19.63 3.76 39.58
N TYR A 581 -19.33 4.48 38.49
CA TYR A 581 -20.19 5.54 37.96
C TYR A 581 -21.34 5.03 37.08
N HIS A 582 -21.44 3.72 36.81
CA HIS A 582 -22.63 3.11 36.17
C HIS A 582 -23.93 3.40 36.96
N ARG A 583 -23.82 3.71 38.26
CA ARG A 583 -24.96 4.16 39.10
C ARG A 583 -25.77 5.29 38.48
N VAL A 584 -25.14 6.17 37.70
CA VAL A 584 -25.81 7.29 37.00
C VAL A 584 -26.64 6.78 35.81
N PHE A 585 -26.17 5.73 35.15
CA PHE A 585 -26.79 5.13 33.96
C PHE A 585 -27.86 4.09 34.30
N ARG A 586 -27.93 3.61 35.55
CA ARG A 586 -28.84 2.55 35.99
C ARG A 586 -30.32 2.80 35.69
N ARG A 587 -30.78 4.06 35.65
CA ARG A 587 -32.18 4.40 35.34
C ARG A 587 -32.51 4.32 33.85
N ILE A 588 -31.50 4.45 32.99
CA ILE A 588 -31.66 4.48 31.54
C ILE A 588 -31.11 3.22 30.87
N CYS A 589 -30.32 2.39 31.55
CA CYS A 589 -29.83 1.13 31.01
C CYS A 589 -30.69 -0.05 31.48
N PRO A 590 -30.74 -1.16 30.71
CA PRO A 590 -31.31 -2.41 31.19
C PRO A 590 -30.58 -2.90 32.45
N SER A 591 -31.33 -3.58 33.32
CA SER A 591 -30.78 -4.27 34.47
C SER A 591 -29.88 -5.42 34.05
N ASP A 592 -28.97 -5.85 34.93
CA ASP A 592 -28.09 -6.97 34.62
C ASP A 592 -28.87 -8.26 34.32
N ALA A 593 -30.03 -8.48 34.94
CA ALA A 593 -30.89 -9.63 34.65
C ALA A 593 -31.43 -9.59 33.21
N GLU A 594 -31.86 -8.41 32.76
CA GLU A 594 -32.34 -8.20 31.38
C GLU A 594 -31.19 -8.35 30.38
N VAL A 595 -30.01 -7.77 30.66
CA VAL A 595 -28.82 -7.92 29.80
C VAL A 595 -28.41 -9.39 29.67
N MET A 596 -28.35 -10.11 30.78
CA MET A 596 -27.97 -11.52 30.79
C MET A 596 -28.97 -12.39 30.05
N ALA A 597 -30.28 -12.10 30.18
CA ALA A 597 -31.32 -12.80 29.44
C ALA A 597 -31.28 -12.48 27.94
N ASP A 598 -31.14 -11.21 27.57
CA ASP A 598 -31.08 -10.74 26.18
C ASP A 598 -29.85 -11.30 25.45
N TRP A 599 -28.71 -11.42 26.14
CA TRP A 599 -27.49 -11.99 25.57
C TRP A 599 -27.47 -13.53 25.66
N GLY A 600 -28.33 -14.14 26.48
CA GLY A 600 -28.31 -15.59 26.69
C GLY A 600 -27.06 -16.06 27.44
N HIS A 601 -26.53 -15.22 28.34
CA HIS A 601 -25.39 -15.58 29.18
C HIS A 601 -25.84 -16.49 30.32
N VAL A 602 -25.16 -17.61 30.51
CA VAL A 602 -25.37 -18.47 31.69
C VAL A 602 -24.57 -18.00 32.91
N ARG A 603 -23.63 -17.06 32.70
CA ARG A 603 -22.78 -16.45 33.72
C ARG A 603 -22.34 -15.04 33.30
N ARG A 604 -22.01 -14.18 34.27
CA ARG A 604 -21.67 -12.77 33.98
C ARG A 604 -20.43 -12.58 33.11
N GLY A 605 -19.52 -13.54 33.14
CA GLY A 605 -18.18 -13.44 32.60
C GLY A 605 -17.20 -14.10 33.56
N TYR A 606 -15.94 -13.71 33.49
CA TYR A 606 -14.87 -14.34 34.27
C TYR A 606 -13.94 -13.31 34.91
N ALA A 607 -13.39 -13.64 36.08
CA ALA A 607 -12.16 -13.00 36.51
C ALA A 607 -10.99 -13.50 35.65
N ASP A 608 -9.93 -12.70 35.55
CA ASP A 608 -8.72 -13.09 34.83
C ASP A 608 -8.11 -14.39 35.39
N SER A 609 -8.17 -14.57 36.72
CA SER A 609 -7.72 -15.78 37.41
C SER A 609 -8.57 -17.00 37.11
N ASP A 610 -9.88 -16.83 36.93
CA ASP A 610 -10.80 -17.93 36.66
C ASP A 610 -10.57 -18.48 35.25
N LEU A 611 -10.33 -17.61 34.27
CA LEU A 611 -9.94 -18.03 32.93
C LEU A 611 -8.60 -18.79 32.96
N ASP A 612 -7.59 -18.28 33.66
CA ASP A 612 -6.30 -18.96 33.77
C ASP A 612 -6.44 -20.32 34.48
N GLY A 613 -7.30 -20.42 35.49
CA GLY A 613 -7.66 -21.65 36.18
C GLY A 613 -8.39 -22.65 35.29
N LEU A 614 -9.35 -22.19 34.49
CA LEU A 614 -10.14 -22.99 33.56
C LEU A 614 -9.26 -23.59 32.45
N VAL A 615 -8.29 -22.81 31.94
CA VAL A 615 -7.29 -23.29 30.97
C VAL A 615 -6.17 -24.10 31.64
N GLY A 616 -6.05 -24.01 32.97
CA GLY A 616 -5.03 -24.68 33.77
C GLY A 616 -3.62 -24.10 33.61
N ARG A 617 -3.49 -22.84 33.16
CA ARG A 617 -2.20 -22.16 32.97
C ARG A 617 -2.35 -20.63 32.86
N PRO A 618 -1.31 -19.85 33.18
CA PRO A 618 -1.34 -18.39 33.04
C PRO A 618 -1.42 -17.95 31.57
N ALA A 619 -2.13 -16.85 31.32
CA ALA A 619 -2.21 -16.24 30.00
C ALA A 619 -0.85 -15.73 29.50
N LEU A 620 -0.61 -15.90 28.20
CA LEU A 620 0.56 -15.33 27.52
C LEU A 620 0.42 -13.82 27.33
N ARG A 621 -0.78 -13.38 26.94
CA ARG A 621 -1.12 -11.97 26.70
C ARG A 621 -2.57 -11.73 27.07
N ARG A 622 -2.82 -10.52 27.57
CA ARG A 622 -4.14 -10.03 27.92
C ARG A 622 -4.28 -8.58 27.50
N ALA A 623 -5.47 -8.21 27.04
CA ALA A 623 -5.80 -6.83 26.73
C ALA A 623 -7.28 -6.60 27.04
N SER A 624 -7.55 -5.64 27.92
CA SER A 624 -8.92 -5.20 28.18
C SER A 624 -9.41 -4.22 27.11
N PHE A 625 -10.72 -4.12 26.98
CA PHE A 625 -11.40 -3.13 26.15
C PHE A 625 -12.67 -2.64 26.85
N ILE A 626 -13.22 -1.53 26.37
CA ILE A 626 -14.26 -0.75 27.08
C ILE A 626 -13.70 -0.31 28.45
N ASN A 627 -12.70 0.55 28.35
CA ASN A 627 -11.97 1.10 29.49
C ASN A 627 -12.79 2.17 30.24
N PRO A 628 -12.28 2.76 31.36
CA PRO A 628 -13.07 3.68 32.16
C PRO A 628 -13.55 4.93 31.40
N LEU A 629 -12.82 5.37 30.37
CA LEU A 629 -13.17 6.54 29.58
C LEU A 629 -14.16 6.22 28.46
N THR A 630 -14.13 4.99 27.94
CA THR A 630 -14.96 4.56 26.80
C THR A 630 -16.27 3.90 27.23
N VAL A 631 -16.35 3.38 28.47
CA VAL A 631 -17.56 2.74 28.99
C VAL A 631 -18.78 3.67 29.03
N VAL A 632 -18.59 4.99 29.12
CA VAL A 632 -19.71 5.94 29.06
C VAL A 632 -20.43 5.84 27.71
N ASN A 633 -19.70 5.70 26.60
CA ASN A 633 -20.30 5.50 25.28
C ASN A 633 -20.99 4.15 25.18
N HIS A 634 -20.39 3.11 25.78
CA HIS A 634 -20.99 1.79 25.87
C HIS A 634 -22.34 1.87 26.61
N ASP A 635 -22.39 2.45 27.81
CA ASP A 635 -23.63 2.61 28.57
C ASP A 635 -24.68 3.47 27.83
N VAL A 636 -24.27 4.51 27.10
CA VAL A 636 -25.20 5.29 26.25
C VAL A 636 -25.75 4.44 25.09
N ALA A 637 -24.91 3.63 24.43
CA ALA A 637 -25.33 2.77 23.33
C ALA A 637 -26.37 1.74 23.79
N PHE A 638 -26.13 1.10 24.95
CA PHE A 638 -27.02 0.11 25.56
C PHE A 638 -28.18 0.71 26.37
N SER A 639 -28.28 2.03 26.48
CA SER A 639 -29.41 2.69 27.16
C SER A 639 -30.74 2.51 26.42
N ARG A 640 -31.85 2.83 27.09
CA ARG A 640 -33.23 2.89 26.57
C ARG A 640 -33.56 4.26 25.98
N LEU A 641 -32.56 5.12 25.75
CA LEU A 641 -32.78 6.44 25.17
C LEU A 641 -33.29 6.34 23.71
N PRO A 642 -34.08 7.30 23.21
CA PRO A 642 -34.49 7.32 21.81
C PRO A 642 -33.29 7.35 20.85
N GLY A 643 -33.37 6.62 19.73
CA GLY A 643 -32.22 6.45 18.81
C GLY A 643 -31.62 7.75 18.27
N ARG A 644 -32.42 8.81 18.07
CA ARG A 644 -31.91 10.15 17.70
C ARG A 644 -31.04 10.75 18.80
N LEU A 645 -31.47 10.64 20.06
CA LEU A 645 -30.74 11.14 21.21
C LEU A 645 -29.45 10.35 21.45
N LYS A 646 -29.50 9.01 21.34
CA LYS A 646 -28.30 8.16 21.40
C LYS A 646 -27.23 8.63 20.41
N ARG A 647 -27.60 8.83 19.13
CA ARG A 647 -26.66 9.28 18.09
C ARG A 647 -26.04 10.65 18.41
N VAL A 648 -26.83 11.60 18.90
CA VAL A 648 -26.32 12.93 19.30
C VAL A 648 -25.33 12.81 20.46
N LEU A 649 -25.67 12.05 21.50
CA LEU A 649 -24.81 11.85 22.66
C LEU A 649 -23.51 11.12 22.29
N LEU A 650 -23.60 10.05 21.49
CA LEU A 650 -22.43 9.30 21.01
C LEU A 650 -21.53 10.16 20.11
N ALA A 651 -22.11 11.00 19.26
CA ALA A 651 -21.34 11.95 18.44
C ALA A 651 -20.61 12.99 19.32
N ALA A 652 -21.29 13.55 20.33
CA ALA A 652 -20.71 14.51 21.27
C ALA A 652 -19.59 13.89 22.12
N LEU A 653 -19.71 12.62 22.49
CA LEU A 653 -18.71 11.87 23.27
C LEU A 653 -17.58 11.30 22.40
N SER A 654 -17.67 11.40 21.08
CA SER A 654 -16.67 10.84 20.17
C SER A 654 -15.24 11.39 20.38
N PRO A 655 -14.98 12.68 20.66
CA PRO A 655 -13.62 13.18 20.90
C PRO A 655 -12.97 12.58 22.15
N VAL A 656 -13.75 12.42 23.23
CA VAL A 656 -13.30 11.75 24.47
C VAL A 656 -12.92 10.30 24.19
N THR A 657 -13.69 9.64 23.33
CA THR A 657 -13.43 8.27 22.88
C THR A 657 -12.11 8.16 22.11
N TRP A 658 -11.85 9.11 21.19
CA TRP A 658 -10.59 9.18 20.44
C TRP A 658 -9.39 9.41 21.36
N LEU A 659 -9.51 10.33 22.31
CA LEU A 659 -8.48 10.58 23.31
C LEU A 659 -8.23 9.32 24.15
N ALA A 660 -9.30 8.69 24.64
CA ALA A 660 -9.23 7.45 25.42
C ALA A 660 -8.48 6.35 24.68
N TYR A 661 -8.65 6.25 23.36
CA TYR A 661 -7.92 5.32 22.52
C TYR A 661 -6.45 5.65 22.33
N ALA A 662 -6.12 6.94 22.17
CA ALA A 662 -4.73 7.37 22.05
C ALA A 662 -3.94 7.05 23.34
N VAL A 663 -4.61 7.09 24.50
CA VAL A 663 -3.97 6.86 25.80
C VAL A 663 -4.15 5.45 26.37
N HIS A 664 -5.03 4.60 25.79
CA HIS A 664 -5.38 3.28 26.32
C HIS A 664 -4.16 2.35 26.42
N ARG A 665 -3.90 1.83 27.63
CA ARG A 665 -2.83 0.86 27.87
C ARG A 665 -3.41 -0.55 28.08
N PRO A 666 -2.72 -1.63 27.66
CA PRO A 666 -3.23 -2.99 27.74
C PRO A 666 -3.64 -3.47 29.14
N GLY A 667 -2.97 -2.96 30.19
CA GLY A 667 -3.23 -3.33 31.59
C GLY A 667 -4.28 -2.47 32.29
N TRP A 668 -4.99 -1.58 31.58
CA TRP A 668 -6.10 -0.84 32.20
C TRP A 668 -7.24 -1.79 32.54
N ARG A 669 -8.04 -1.45 33.54
CA ARG A 669 -9.30 -2.16 33.78
C ARG A 669 -10.24 -1.91 32.62
N GLY A 670 -10.92 -2.94 32.13
CA GLY A 670 -12.01 -2.83 31.15
C GLY A 670 -13.21 -3.64 31.61
N THR A 671 -14.32 -3.52 30.88
CA THR A 671 -15.51 -4.35 31.15
C THR A 671 -15.41 -5.72 30.49
N GLU A 672 -14.53 -5.85 29.51
CA GLU A 672 -14.29 -7.08 28.75
C GLU A 672 -12.80 -7.28 28.50
N THR A 673 -12.40 -8.53 28.28
CA THR A 673 -11.01 -8.92 28.16
C THR A 673 -10.80 -9.84 26.96
N ALA A 674 -9.77 -9.57 26.16
CA ALA A 674 -9.19 -10.51 25.21
C ALA A 674 -7.96 -11.17 25.83
N THR A 675 -7.88 -12.49 25.78
CA THR A 675 -6.80 -13.28 26.39
C THR A 675 -6.30 -14.35 25.43
N ALA A 676 -4.98 -14.61 25.47
CA ALA A 676 -4.33 -15.63 24.67
C ALA A 676 -3.51 -16.60 25.54
N TRP A 677 -3.63 -17.90 25.29
CA TRP A 677 -2.80 -18.96 25.89
C TRP A 677 -2.10 -19.78 24.81
N ARG A 678 -1.06 -20.52 25.22
CA ARG A 678 -0.41 -21.54 24.37
C ARG A 678 -0.64 -22.93 24.95
N SER A 679 -0.92 -23.89 24.08
CA SER A 679 -0.96 -25.32 24.39
C SER A 679 0.42 -25.81 24.85
N ALA A 680 0.46 -26.87 25.66
CA ALA A 680 1.69 -27.34 26.29
C ALA A 680 2.60 -27.98 25.24
N PRO A 681 3.93 -27.87 25.38
CA PRO A 681 4.84 -28.76 24.66
C PRO A 681 4.63 -30.22 25.13
N PRO A 682 5.01 -31.22 24.32
CA PRO A 682 4.70 -32.64 24.55
C PRO A 682 5.11 -33.19 25.93
N ASP A 683 6.07 -32.56 26.62
CA ASP A 683 6.75 -33.12 27.80
C ASP A 683 6.25 -32.57 29.15
N VAL A 684 5.12 -31.85 29.19
CA VAL A 684 4.55 -31.36 30.46
C VAL A 684 3.28 -32.15 30.79
N VAL A 685 3.45 -33.19 31.62
CA VAL A 685 2.33 -33.85 32.30
C VAL A 685 1.60 -32.79 33.15
N PRO A 686 0.27 -32.62 33.01
CA PRO A 686 -0.45 -31.65 33.83
C PRO A 686 -0.32 -32.05 35.31
N ALA A 687 0.15 -31.12 36.13
CA ALA A 687 0.12 -31.30 37.58
C ALA A 687 -1.35 -31.48 38.03
N PRO A 688 -1.64 -32.41 38.95
CA PRO A 688 -3.00 -32.58 39.45
C PRO A 688 -3.48 -31.27 40.10
N THR A 689 -4.63 -30.79 39.63
CA THR A 689 -5.31 -29.58 40.14
C THR A 689 -5.65 -29.71 41.62
N VAL A 690 -5.15 -28.78 42.44
CA VAL A 690 -5.42 -28.66 43.89
C VAL A 690 -6.86 -28.20 44.21
N ALA A 691 -7.75 -28.13 43.21
CA ALA A 691 -9.13 -27.65 43.39
C ALA A 691 -10.13 -28.71 43.91
N GLN A 692 -9.71 -29.96 44.19
CA GLN A 692 -10.61 -31.02 44.67
C GLN A 692 -10.84 -31.06 46.19
N THR A 693 -10.23 -30.19 47.00
CA THR A 693 -10.39 -30.24 48.48
C THR A 693 -11.11 -29.05 49.11
N ALA A 694 -11.63 -28.10 48.34
CA ALA A 694 -12.27 -26.89 48.91
C ALA A 694 -13.79 -26.77 48.73
N ARG A 695 -14.47 -27.68 48.00
CA ARG A 695 -15.94 -27.63 47.82
C ARG A 695 -16.76 -28.58 48.68
N GLU A 696 -16.14 -29.42 49.52
CA GLU A 696 -16.86 -30.33 50.43
C GLU A 696 -16.99 -29.84 51.89
N ARG A 697 -16.57 -28.61 52.22
CA ARG A 697 -16.78 -28.02 53.55
C ARG A 697 -17.75 -26.84 53.52
N SER A 698 -19.01 -27.10 53.19
CA SER A 698 -20.11 -26.19 53.55
C SER A 698 -21.48 -26.89 53.53
N THR A 699 -21.60 -27.99 54.28
CA THR A 699 -22.91 -28.40 54.83
C THR A 699 -23.14 -27.65 56.15
N PRO A 700 -24.23 -26.87 56.30
CA PRO A 700 -24.55 -26.24 57.57
C PRO A 700 -25.12 -27.26 58.55
N VAL A 701 -24.55 -27.28 59.75
CA VAL A 701 -25.08 -27.95 60.94
C VAL A 701 -26.42 -27.29 61.28
N GLY A 702 -27.51 -28.05 61.12
CA GLY A 702 -28.81 -27.69 61.66
C GLY A 702 -28.86 -28.02 63.14
N SER A 703 -28.84 -26.99 63.99
CA SER A 703 -29.24 -27.05 65.39
C SER A 703 -30.47 -26.15 65.57
N GLY A 704 -31.63 -26.76 65.75
CA GLY A 704 -32.85 -26.08 66.17
C GLY A 704 -33.64 -27.00 67.10
N GLY A 705 -33.42 -26.83 68.40
CA GLY A 705 -34.29 -27.30 69.47
C GLY A 705 -34.56 -26.11 70.38
N GLY A 706 -35.84 -25.75 70.51
CA GLY A 706 -36.33 -24.58 71.24
C GLY A 706 -37.59 -24.04 70.59
#